data_AF-A0A7D6VMW8-F1
#
_entry.id   AF-A0A7D6VMW8-F1
#
_cell.length_a   1.000
_cell.length_b   1.000
_cell.length_c   1.000
_cell.angle_alpha   90.00
_cell.angle_beta   90.00
_cell.angle_gamma   90.00
#
_symmetry.space_group_name_H-M   'P 1'
#
loop_
_entity.id
_entity.type
_entity.pdbx_description
1 polymer ?
#
loop_
_entity_poly.entity_id
_entity_poly.type
_entity_poly.pdbx_seq_one_letter_code
_entity_poly.pdbx_strand_id
1 'polypeptide(L)'
;MEFLIAPFEVSFVQRALWGGLLVSCVCALAGTWVVMRGMAFLGEAMAHGLLPGVAVASLLGGNVLLGAAFSAGAMAAGVTVMGRSARFAADTAIGLLFAGMLSLGVIIVSRSQSFAVDVTGMLFGDILAIRDRDLVYLVVALGISLVIAVLGHRAFVALAFDPRTAHTLGLRPRLAHAALLALLTLAIVASFHIVGTLLVFGLLIAPPAAATYWSHRIPVIMALAALFGGFSTVTGLLVSWHAGTAAGATIAAIAVGLFFASALTAALRATLRRAGGFGWSRRRLAAASPNLVVAVAVLASLGSLLGCGKPADDPAPADLPHGYVPGAEETDSPRTRLVVSDTDGAIRVIDLLTEKVSDAGRIPGISGIAADDRFAYPATADTARIVDGGAWTVDHGDHMHYYMTDVRELGALGHGGILSVHSDSETVTVITRTGTYLLGRKALDSGSIIEQRTLAGLAVPYASHLITVNPSGQAEVRDRDGATLQPLPEPCMDPRGSATTRRGIVFGCADGALVVTADEGVFTAEKIAYPGAVPEAERPTAFTHRPGSTTVVARAGDRGVWLLDIRSGSWRLLDIGPVIAANTAGEGSSLLTLTADGVLHSYDVATGAETRRTPLLSAPVPGTVVIEIDANRAYINDPQARAVHEIDYRDNLRRARTFPLDIAPAYMVETGR
;
A
#
# COMPACT_ATOMS: atom_id res chain seq x y z
N MET A 1 -4.13 34.07 -10.64
CA MET A 1 -5.01 33.06 -11.28
C MET A 1 -4.33 31.71 -11.33
N GLU A 2 -3.03 31.63 -11.66
CA GLU A 2 -2.24 30.38 -11.59
C GLU A 2 -2.36 29.65 -10.25
N PHE A 3 -2.31 30.34 -9.10
CA PHE A 3 -2.48 29.73 -7.76
C PHE A 3 -3.77 28.89 -7.58
N LEU A 4 -4.86 29.25 -8.27
CA LEU A 4 -6.15 28.55 -8.18
C LEU A 4 -6.34 27.51 -9.28
N ILE A 5 -5.63 27.63 -10.40
CA ILE A 5 -5.84 26.78 -11.59
C ILE A 5 -4.76 25.70 -11.72
N ALA A 6 -3.51 26.00 -11.32
CA ALA A 6 -2.36 25.10 -11.42
C ALA A 6 -2.61 23.70 -10.82
N PRO A 7 -3.27 23.53 -9.65
CA PRO A 7 -3.57 22.19 -9.13
C PRO A 7 -4.46 21.38 -10.07
N PHE A 8 -5.38 22.03 -10.79
CA PHE A 8 -6.34 21.38 -11.68
C PHE A 8 -5.82 21.19 -13.10
N GLU A 9 -4.60 21.58 -13.43
CA GLU A 9 -3.96 21.19 -14.69
C GLU A 9 -3.43 19.75 -14.63
N VAL A 10 -3.22 19.23 -13.42
CA VAL A 10 -2.71 17.89 -13.17
C VAL A 10 -3.83 16.85 -13.28
N SER A 11 -3.61 15.82 -14.11
CA SER A 11 -4.66 14.87 -14.48
C SER A 11 -5.25 14.09 -13.29
N PHE A 12 -4.46 13.75 -12.27
CA PHE A 12 -4.96 13.04 -11.10
C PHE A 12 -5.83 13.93 -10.20
N VAL A 13 -5.50 15.21 -10.05
CA VAL A 13 -6.31 16.18 -9.30
C VAL A 13 -7.63 16.47 -10.03
N GLN A 14 -7.64 16.49 -11.37
CA GLN A 14 -8.89 16.56 -12.14
C GLN A 14 -9.79 15.37 -11.88
N ARG A 15 -9.24 14.15 -11.87
CA ARG A 15 -10.01 12.93 -11.54
C ARG A 15 -10.51 12.97 -10.10
N ALA A 16 -9.69 13.43 -9.15
CA ALA A 16 -10.08 13.65 -7.77
C ALA A 16 -11.26 14.63 -7.64
N LEU A 17 -11.23 15.73 -8.40
CA LEU A 17 -12.31 16.72 -8.45
C LEU A 17 -13.61 16.10 -8.97
N TRP A 18 -13.57 15.46 -10.15
CA TRP A 18 -14.75 14.82 -10.72
C TRP A 18 -15.31 13.71 -9.83
N GLY A 19 -14.44 12.88 -9.27
CA GLY A 19 -14.81 11.83 -8.34
C GLY A 19 -15.46 12.39 -7.07
N GLY A 20 -14.85 13.38 -6.43
CA GLY A 20 -15.40 14.03 -5.24
C GLY A 20 -16.72 14.75 -5.48
N LEU A 21 -16.93 15.35 -6.66
CA LEU A 21 -18.21 15.93 -7.08
C LEU A 21 -19.30 14.85 -7.23
N LEU A 22 -18.98 13.73 -7.87
CA LEU A 22 -19.92 12.62 -8.03
C LEU A 22 -20.28 11.99 -6.68
N VAL A 23 -19.30 11.74 -5.82
CA VAL A 23 -19.51 11.27 -4.44
C VAL A 23 -20.39 12.26 -3.67
N SER A 24 -20.11 13.55 -3.76
CA SER A 24 -20.90 14.60 -3.09
C SER A 24 -22.37 14.54 -3.52
N CYS A 25 -22.66 14.31 -4.81
CA CYS A 25 -24.01 14.15 -5.30
C CYS A 25 -24.69 12.87 -4.80
N VAL A 26 -23.99 11.73 -4.82
CA VAL A 26 -24.50 10.45 -4.30
C VAL A 26 -24.81 10.56 -2.81
N CYS A 27 -23.87 11.09 -2.03
CA CYS A 27 -24.02 11.32 -0.60
C CYS A 27 -25.12 12.34 -0.28
N ALA A 28 -25.30 13.38 -1.08
CA ALA A 28 -26.40 14.34 -0.89
C ALA A 28 -27.79 13.68 -0.99
N LEU A 29 -27.97 12.76 -1.95
CA LEU A 29 -29.24 12.05 -2.16
C LEU A 29 -29.58 11.12 -0.98
N ALA A 30 -28.63 10.27 -0.58
CA ALA A 30 -28.82 9.36 0.54
C ALA A 30 -28.85 10.09 1.89
N GLY A 31 -27.87 10.96 2.11
CA GLY A 31 -27.62 11.70 3.34
C GLY A 31 -28.75 12.64 3.74
N THR A 32 -29.43 13.28 2.79
CA THR A 32 -30.60 14.11 3.10
C THR A 32 -31.68 13.32 3.83
N TRP A 33 -31.97 12.09 3.39
CA TRP A 33 -32.96 11.25 4.06
C TRP A 33 -32.47 10.70 5.41
N VAL A 34 -31.16 10.43 5.53
CA VAL A 34 -30.54 10.02 6.79
C VAL A 34 -30.71 11.12 7.84
N VAL A 35 -30.41 12.37 7.49
CA VAL A 35 -30.54 13.54 8.37
C VAL A 35 -32.01 13.81 8.71
N MET A 36 -32.89 13.83 7.71
CA MET A 36 -34.33 14.11 7.92
C MET A 36 -35.03 13.08 8.81
N ARG A 37 -34.53 11.84 8.86
CA ARG A 37 -35.07 10.78 9.72
C ARG A 37 -34.28 10.56 11.03
N GLY A 38 -33.25 11.36 11.29
CA GLY A 38 -32.43 11.23 12.49
C GLY A 38 -31.62 9.94 12.58
N MET A 39 -31.24 9.34 11.44
CA MET A 39 -30.55 8.04 11.40
C MET A 39 -29.04 8.19 11.17
N ALA A 40 -28.41 9.29 11.61
CA ALA A 40 -26.99 9.53 11.34
C ALA A 40 -26.09 8.38 11.83
N PHE A 41 -26.40 7.80 13.00
CA PHE A 41 -25.67 6.66 13.57
C PHE A 41 -25.72 5.40 12.67
N LEU A 42 -26.79 5.22 11.89
CA LEU A 42 -26.89 4.12 10.94
C LEU A 42 -25.85 4.25 9.81
N GLY A 43 -25.54 5.47 9.36
CA GLY A 43 -24.54 5.70 8.32
C GLY A 43 -23.15 5.20 8.76
N GLU A 44 -22.76 5.54 9.98
CA GLU A 44 -21.50 5.08 10.59
C GLU A 44 -21.49 3.56 10.82
N ALA A 45 -22.59 3.03 11.37
CA ALA A 45 -22.74 1.61 11.59
C ALA A 45 -22.54 0.81 10.29
N MET A 46 -23.16 1.26 9.20
CA MET A 46 -23.04 0.65 7.87
C MET A 46 -21.62 0.75 7.29
N ALA A 47 -20.92 1.87 7.52
CA ALA A 47 -19.55 2.09 7.07
C ALA A 47 -18.52 1.18 7.77
N HIS A 48 -18.80 0.72 8.98
CA HIS A 48 -18.00 -0.32 9.64
C HIS A 48 -18.57 -1.72 9.43
N GLY A 49 -19.87 -1.82 9.14
CA GLY A 49 -20.55 -3.05 8.76
C GLY A 49 -20.06 -3.68 7.47
N LEU A 50 -19.36 -2.94 6.62
CA LEU A 50 -18.69 -3.49 5.44
C LEU A 50 -17.38 -4.24 5.76
N LEU A 51 -16.77 -4.01 6.94
CA LEU A 51 -15.43 -4.51 7.29
C LEU A 51 -15.31 -6.04 7.25
N PRO A 52 -16.26 -6.85 7.78
CA PRO A 52 -16.21 -8.31 7.63
C PRO A 52 -16.19 -8.77 6.17
N GLY A 53 -17.05 -8.18 5.33
CA GLY A 53 -17.14 -8.55 3.93
C GLY A 53 -15.90 -8.16 3.13
N VAL A 54 -15.36 -6.97 3.39
CA VAL A 54 -14.08 -6.52 2.83
C VAL A 54 -12.97 -7.48 3.26
N ALA A 55 -12.89 -7.82 4.55
CA ALA A 55 -11.88 -8.74 5.07
C ALA A 55 -11.98 -10.13 4.41
N VAL A 56 -13.18 -10.72 4.34
CA VAL A 56 -13.39 -12.05 3.73
C VAL A 56 -13.09 -12.03 2.23
N ALA A 57 -13.58 -11.03 1.50
CA ALA A 57 -13.32 -10.93 0.06
C ALA A 57 -11.82 -10.78 -0.22
N SER A 58 -11.11 -9.98 0.57
CA SER A 58 -9.66 -9.83 0.48
C SER A 58 -8.93 -11.15 0.77
N LEU A 59 -9.33 -11.89 1.81
CA LEU A 59 -8.71 -13.19 2.16
C LEU A 59 -8.93 -14.27 1.10
N LEU A 60 -10.06 -14.24 0.40
CA LEU A 60 -10.38 -15.18 -0.68
C LEU A 60 -9.80 -14.76 -2.03
N GLY A 61 -9.08 -13.64 -2.12
CA GLY A 61 -8.63 -13.06 -3.39
C GLY A 61 -9.78 -12.62 -4.31
N GLY A 62 -10.96 -12.38 -3.75
CA GLY A 62 -12.18 -12.00 -4.45
C GLY A 62 -12.33 -10.49 -4.64
N ASN A 63 -13.47 -10.08 -5.21
CA ASN A 63 -13.77 -8.67 -5.42
C ASN A 63 -14.22 -8.00 -4.10
N VAL A 64 -13.40 -7.07 -3.60
CA VAL A 64 -13.63 -6.32 -2.35
C VAL A 64 -14.96 -5.55 -2.35
N LEU A 65 -15.37 -5.00 -3.51
CA LEU A 65 -16.62 -4.26 -3.64
C LEU A 65 -17.83 -5.19 -3.41
N LEU A 66 -17.77 -6.43 -3.91
CA LEU A 66 -18.82 -7.42 -3.68
C LEU A 66 -18.86 -7.89 -2.22
N GLY A 67 -17.69 -8.07 -1.60
CA GLY A 67 -17.59 -8.36 -0.17
C GLY A 67 -18.23 -7.26 0.68
N ALA A 68 -17.87 -6.01 0.42
CA ALA A 68 -18.46 -4.84 1.07
C ALA A 68 -19.98 -4.76 0.86
N ALA A 69 -20.45 -4.96 -0.38
CA ALA A 69 -21.87 -4.96 -0.71
C ALA A 69 -22.65 -6.04 0.06
N PHE A 70 -22.11 -7.26 0.13
CA PHE A 70 -22.75 -8.37 0.83
C PHE A 70 -22.84 -8.10 2.34
N SER A 71 -21.75 -7.65 2.96
CA SER A 71 -21.72 -7.36 4.40
C SER A 71 -22.59 -6.16 4.77
N ALA A 72 -22.53 -5.07 3.99
CA ALA A 72 -23.43 -3.93 4.16
C ALA A 72 -24.91 -4.33 3.96
N GLY A 73 -25.20 -5.19 2.98
CA GLY A 73 -26.53 -5.77 2.79
C GLY A 73 -27.00 -6.62 3.97
N ALA A 74 -26.09 -7.44 4.54
CA ALA A 74 -26.36 -8.21 5.75
C ALA A 74 -26.67 -7.31 6.95
N MET A 75 -25.94 -6.21 7.11
CA MET A 75 -26.24 -5.21 8.14
C MET A 75 -27.62 -4.56 7.92
N ALA A 76 -27.92 -4.11 6.70
CA ALA A 76 -29.22 -3.52 6.36
C ALA A 76 -30.38 -4.49 6.62
N ALA A 77 -30.20 -5.78 6.29
CA ALA A 77 -31.16 -6.83 6.59
C ALA A 77 -31.31 -7.04 8.10
N GLY A 78 -30.20 -7.10 8.84
CA GLY A 78 -30.17 -7.22 10.29
C GLY A 78 -30.94 -6.08 10.98
N VAL A 79 -30.67 -4.82 10.59
CA VAL A 79 -31.36 -3.64 11.11
C VAL A 79 -32.87 -3.72 10.81
N THR A 80 -33.24 -4.15 9.60
CA THR A 80 -34.65 -4.31 9.21
C THR A 80 -35.37 -5.39 10.03
N VAL A 81 -34.70 -6.50 10.35
CA VAL A 81 -35.28 -7.61 11.10
C VAL A 81 -35.36 -7.27 12.59
N MET A 82 -34.26 -6.80 13.18
CA MET A 82 -34.19 -6.47 14.60
C MET A 82 -35.03 -5.24 14.96
N GLY A 83 -35.13 -4.26 14.06
CA GLY A 83 -35.98 -3.08 14.22
C GLY A 83 -37.48 -3.38 14.26
N ARG A 84 -37.91 -4.62 13.99
CA ARG A 84 -39.31 -5.06 14.17
C ARG A 84 -39.62 -5.51 15.59
N SER A 85 -38.60 -5.73 16.41
CA SER A 85 -38.78 -6.18 17.79
C SER A 85 -39.39 -5.07 18.63
N ALA A 86 -40.49 -5.36 19.33
CA ALA A 86 -41.06 -4.44 20.30
C ALA A 86 -40.23 -4.34 21.60
N ARG A 87 -39.20 -5.19 21.76
CA ARG A 87 -38.42 -5.30 23.00
C ARG A 87 -37.22 -4.35 23.07
N PHE A 88 -36.71 -3.87 21.92
CA PHE A 88 -35.48 -3.07 21.87
C PHE A 88 -35.70 -1.83 21.01
N ALA A 89 -35.05 -0.72 21.37
CA ALA A 89 -35.03 0.48 20.53
C ALA A 89 -34.24 0.21 19.24
N ALA A 90 -34.63 0.84 18.14
CA ALA A 90 -33.96 0.69 16.84
C ALA A 90 -32.46 1.03 16.92
N ASP A 91 -32.10 2.05 17.70
CA ASP A 91 -30.72 2.46 17.91
C ASP A 91 -29.89 1.40 18.65
N THR A 92 -30.52 0.66 19.58
CA THR A 92 -29.87 -0.47 20.28
C THR A 92 -29.56 -1.60 19.30
N ALA A 93 -30.48 -1.92 18.38
CA ALA A 93 -30.25 -2.93 17.36
C ALA A 93 -29.10 -2.53 16.42
N ILE A 94 -29.07 -1.28 15.99
CA ILE A 94 -27.98 -0.74 15.15
C ILE A 94 -26.65 -0.83 15.90
N GLY A 95 -26.60 -0.42 17.17
CA GLY A 95 -25.38 -0.47 17.99
C GLY A 95 -24.85 -1.89 18.21
N LEU A 96 -25.72 -2.86 18.47
CA LEU A 96 -25.34 -4.27 18.62
C LEU A 96 -24.82 -4.87 17.30
N LEU A 97 -25.47 -4.57 16.17
CA LEU A 97 -25.01 -5.01 14.85
C LEU A 97 -23.67 -4.38 14.48
N PHE A 98 -23.51 -3.07 14.75
CA PHE A 98 -22.25 -2.36 14.58
C PHE A 98 -21.12 -3.03 15.37
N ALA A 99 -21.29 -3.20 16.68
CA ALA A 99 -20.27 -3.80 17.54
C ALA A 99 -19.96 -5.25 17.15
N GLY A 100 -21.00 -6.05 16.84
CA GLY A 100 -20.84 -7.44 16.43
C GLY A 100 -20.12 -7.60 15.09
N MET A 101 -20.49 -6.80 14.09
CA MET A 101 -19.86 -6.86 12.77
C MET A 101 -18.45 -6.25 12.78
N LEU A 102 -18.23 -5.15 13.49
CA LEU A 102 -16.89 -4.61 13.67
C LEU A 102 -15.97 -5.63 14.35
N SER A 103 -16.43 -6.24 15.45
CA SER A 103 -15.69 -7.30 16.15
C SER A 103 -15.40 -8.50 15.23
N LEU A 104 -16.40 -8.98 14.49
CA LEU A 104 -16.23 -10.07 13.53
C LEU A 104 -15.15 -9.73 12.48
N GLY A 105 -15.21 -8.53 11.91
CA GLY A 105 -14.24 -8.10 10.93
C GLY A 105 -12.83 -7.98 11.49
N VAL A 106 -12.69 -7.43 12.70
CA VAL A 106 -11.40 -7.35 13.42
C VAL A 106 -10.86 -8.75 13.75
N ILE A 107 -11.70 -9.71 14.16
CA ILE A 107 -11.31 -11.10 14.41
C ILE A 107 -10.80 -11.78 13.13
N ILE A 108 -11.44 -11.51 11.99
CA ILE A 108 -11.02 -12.04 10.69
C ILE A 108 -9.66 -11.46 10.29
N VAL A 109 -9.47 -10.15 10.45
CA VAL A 109 -8.21 -9.47 10.12
C VAL A 109 -7.08 -9.87 11.07
N SER A 110 -7.31 -9.96 12.38
CA SER A 110 -6.25 -10.26 13.36
C SER A 110 -5.64 -11.66 13.21
N ARG A 111 -6.39 -12.60 12.62
CA ARG A 111 -5.90 -13.95 12.33
C ARG A 111 -5.03 -14.02 11.06
N SER A 112 -5.00 -12.94 10.28
CA SER A 112 -4.22 -12.84 9.05
C SER A 112 -2.88 -12.18 9.32
N GLN A 113 -1.83 -12.98 9.38
CA GLN A 113 -0.44 -12.53 9.59
C GLN A 113 0.23 -12.00 8.30
N SER A 114 -0.43 -12.16 7.14
CA SER A 114 0.10 -11.78 5.81
C SER A 114 -0.70 -10.66 5.11
N PHE A 115 -1.80 -10.20 5.71
CA PHE A 115 -2.54 -9.03 5.22
C PHE A 115 -2.62 -7.98 6.33
N ALA A 116 -1.77 -6.96 6.25
CA ALA A 116 -2.23 -5.63 6.61
C ALA A 116 -3.27 -5.27 5.54
N VAL A 117 -4.56 -5.54 5.80
CA VAL A 117 -5.58 -4.70 5.16
C VAL A 117 -5.13 -3.29 5.49
N ASP A 118 -4.89 -2.46 4.49
CA ASP A 118 -4.49 -1.08 4.71
C ASP A 118 -5.69 -0.36 5.35
N VAL A 119 -5.83 -0.52 6.67
CA VAL A 119 -6.91 0.04 7.48
C VAL A 119 -6.86 1.55 7.34
N THR A 120 -5.66 2.12 7.21
CA THR A 120 -5.42 3.52 6.93
C THR A 120 -5.98 3.90 5.56
N GLY A 121 -5.63 3.18 4.49
CA GLY A 121 -6.19 3.37 3.15
C GLY A 121 -7.71 3.17 3.07
N MET A 122 -8.28 2.30 3.91
CA MET A 122 -9.73 2.08 4.00
C MET A 122 -10.44 3.18 4.80
N LEU A 123 -9.82 3.65 5.89
CA LEU A 123 -10.37 4.67 6.79
C LEU A 123 -10.32 6.06 6.14
N PHE A 124 -9.16 6.41 5.57
CA PHE A 124 -8.91 7.75 5.03
C PHE A 124 -9.11 7.83 3.51
N GLY A 125 -8.95 6.71 2.79
CA GLY A 125 -9.03 6.69 1.34
C GLY A 125 -7.89 7.44 0.65
N ASP A 126 -7.79 7.28 -0.66
CA ASP A 126 -6.97 8.14 -1.49
C ASP A 126 -7.78 8.67 -2.68
N ILE A 127 -8.37 9.84 -2.49
CA ILE A 127 -9.14 10.55 -3.53
C ILE A 127 -8.25 10.95 -4.73
N LEU A 128 -6.93 11.04 -4.55
CA LEU A 128 -6.00 11.38 -5.63
C LEU A 128 -5.70 10.17 -6.53
N ALA A 129 -5.84 8.95 -6.02
CA ALA A 129 -5.64 7.69 -6.75
C ALA A 129 -6.81 7.25 -7.65
N ILE A 130 -7.82 8.10 -7.86
CA ILE A 130 -8.99 7.79 -8.69
C ILE A 130 -8.59 7.45 -10.13
N ARG A 131 -9.11 6.32 -10.64
CA ARG A 131 -8.95 5.88 -12.03
C ARG A 131 -10.21 6.15 -12.84
N ASP A 132 -10.10 6.16 -14.16
CA ASP A 132 -11.23 6.47 -15.06
C ASP A 132 -12.41 5.50 -14.90
N ARG A 133 -12.12 4.22 -14.62
CA ARG A 133 -13.16 3.21 -14.33
C ARG A 133 -13.98 3.54 -13.08
N ASP A 134 -13.37 4.19 -12.10
CA ASP A 134 -14.02 4.54 -10.82
C ASP A 134 -15.02 5.67 -11.03
N LEU A 135 -14.71 6.62 -11.94
CA LEU A 135 -15.65 7.65 -12.37
C LEU A 135 -16.88 7.06 -13.06
N VAL A 136 -16.70 6.05 -13.93
CA VAL A 136 -17.84 5.36 -14.57
C VAL A 136 -18.72 4.68 -13.53
N TYR A 137 -18.12 3.99 -12.54
CA TYR A 137 -18.88 3.38 -11.45
C TYR A 137 -19.67 4.42 -10.63
N LEU A 138 -19.06 5.57 -10.33
CA LEU A 138 -19.72 6.66 -9.62
C LEU A 138 -20.88 7.29 -10.42
N VAL A 139 -20.73 7.46 -11.74
CA VAL A 139 -21.81 7.96 -12.60
C VAL A 139 -22.99 6.99 -12.60
N VAL A 140 -22.74 5.69 -12.73
CA VAL A 140 -23.78 4.66 -12.67
C VAL A 140 -24.46 4.65 -11.29
N ALA A 141 -23.68 4.69 -10.21
CA ALA A 141 -24.20 4.74 -8.84
C ALA A 141 -25.04 6.00 -8.59
N LEU A 142 -24.63 7.16 -9.10
CA LEU A 142 -25.41 8.39 -9.06
C LEU A 142 -26.74 8.27 -9.81
N GLY A 143 -26.73 7.69 -11.02
CA GLY A 143 -27.95 7.44 -11.79
C GLY A 143 -28.95 6.56 -11.04
N ILE A 144 -28.48 5.45 -10.49
CA ILE A 144 -29.32 4.53 -9.68
C ILE A 144 -29.83 5.24 -8.42
N SER A 145 -28.95 5.97 -7.71
CA SER A 145 -29.32 6.71 -6.50
C SER A 145 -30.41 7.76 -6.77
N LEU A 146 -30.30 8.46 -7.90
CA LEU A 146 -31.28 9.45 -8.33
C LEU A 146 -32.62 8.80 -8.66
N VAL A 147 -32.62 7.68 -9.38
CA VAL A 147 -33.85 6.91 -9.68
C VAL A 147 -34.55 6.47 -8.39
N ILE A 148 -33.80 5.91 -7.44
CA ILE A 148 -34.36 5.49 -6.14
C ILE A 148 -34.92 6.70 -5.37
N ALA A 149 -34.17 7.82 -5.33
CA ALA A 149 -34.59 9.03 -4.61
C ALA A 149 -35.86 9.66 -5.21
N VAL A 150 -35.98 9.71 -6.55
CA VAL A 150 -37.12 10.29 -7.25
C VAL A 150 -38.36 9.39 -7.14
N LEU A 151 -38.24 8.10 -7.47
CA LEU A 151 -39.37 7.16 -7.39
C LEU A 151 -39.81 6.95 -5.94
N GLY A 152 -38.87 6.92 -5.01
CA GLY A 152 -39.12 6.75 -3.58
C GLY A 152 -39.60 8.01 -2.87
N HIS A 153 -39.49 9.20 -3.47
CA HIS A 153 -39.69 10.49 -2.80
C HIS A 153 -40.96 10.56 -1.97
N ARG A 154 -42.13 10.32 -2.58
CA ARG A 154 -43.43 10.38 -1.90
C ARG A 154 -43.51 9.39 -0.73
N ALA A 155 -42.94 8.20 -0.88
CA ALA A 155 -42.93 7.18 0.17
C ALA A 155 -41.97 7.50 1.31
N PHE A 156 -40.79 8.05 1.00
CA PHE A 156 -39.82 8.49 1.99
C PHE A 156 -40.32 9.67 2.81
N VAL A 157 -40.98 10.64 2.17
CA VAL A 157 -41.64 11.77 2.89
C VAL A 157 -42.69 11.24 3.85
N ALA A 158 -43.62 10.39 3.39
CA ALA A 158 -44.66 9.85 4.25
C ALA A 158 -44.09 9.05 5.44
N LEU A 159 -43.01 8.29 5.19
CA LEU A 159 -42.30 7.53 6.22
C LEU A 159 -41.55 8.43 7.23
N ALA A 160 -41.10 9.61 6.82
CA ALA A 160 -40.43 10.57 7.70
C ALA A 160 -41.38 11.23 8.70
N PHE A 161 -42.68 11.35 8.37
CA PHE A 161 -43.70 11.87 9.29
C PHE A 161 -44.23 10.80 10.24
N ASP A 162 -44.85 9.74 9.69
CA ASP A 162 -45.41 8.64 10.47
C ASP A 162 -45.63 7.41 9.56
N PRO A 163 -45.06 6.23 9.91
CA PRO A 163 -45.36 4.97 9.23
C PRO A 163 -46.85 4.64 9.08
N ARG A 164 -47.71 5.04 10.04
CA ARG A 164 -49.17 4.83 9.96
C ARG A 164 -49.80 5.69 8.86
N THR A 165 -49.36 6.95 8.73
CA THR A 165 -49.81 7.86 7.68
C THR A 165 -49.40 7.36 6.30
N ALA A 166 -48.19 6.80 6.16
CA ALA A 166 -47.79 6.16 4.92
C ALA A 166 -48.70 4.97 4.56
N HIS A 167 -49.12 4.17 5.55
CA HIS A 167 -50.02 3.04 5.32
C HIS A 167 -51.44 3.48 4.92
N THR A 168 -51.98 4.55 5.52
CA THR A 168 -53.33 5.06 5.17
C THR A 168 -53.35 5.70 3.78
N LEU A 169 -52.23 6.26 3.32
CA LEU A 169 -52.06 6.78 1.95
C LEU A 169 -51.88 5.69 0.88
N GLY A 170 -52.02 4.40 1.23
CA GLY A 170 -51.87 3.27 0.32
C GLY A 170 -50.42 2.97 -0.08
N LEU A 171 -49.44 3.58 0.59
CA LEU A 171 -48.03 3.31 0.36
C LEU A 171 -47.61 2.06 1.15
N ARG A 172 -46.42 1.54 0.84
CA ARG A 172 -45.85 0.35 1.51
C ARG A 172 -44.66 0.77 2.39
N PRO A 173 -44.87 1.13 3.68
CA PRO A 173 -43.83 1.70 4.54
C PRO A 173 -42.59 0.80 4.67
N ARG A 174 -42.81 -0.53 4.67
CA ARG A 174 -41.72 -1.51 4.74
C ARG A 174 -40.81 -1.50 3.52
N LEU A 175 -41.40 -1.41 2.32
CA LEU A 175 -40.63 -1.31 1.07
C LEU A 175 -39.92 0.05 0.98
N ALA A 176 -40.56 1.12 1.44
CA ALA A 176 -39.94 2.44 1.51
C ALA A 176 -38.72 2.45 2.44
N HIS A 177 -38.83 1.82 3.62
CA HIS A 177 -37.69 1.69 4.52
C HIS A 177 -36.55 0.86 3.90
N ALA A 178 -36.86 -0.28 3.28
CA ALA A 178 -35.88 -1.11 2.60
C ALA A 178 -35.20 -0.38 1.43
N ALA A 179 -35.96 0.37 0.62
CA ALA A 179 -35.42 1.17 -0.47
C ALA A 179 -34.51 2.29 0.03
N LEU A 180 -34.81 2.87 1.20
CA LEU A 180 -33.94 3.86 1.82
C LEU A 180 -32.63 3.23 2.33
N LEU A 181 -32.70 2.05 2.95
CA LEU A 181 -31.50 1.31 3.35
C LEU A 181 -30.67 0.90 2.13
N ALA A 182 -31.30 0.53 1.02
CA ALA A 182 -30.63 0.22 -0.24
C ALA A 182 -29.93 1.45 -0.83
N LEU A 183 -30.59 2.62 -0.82
CA LEU A 183 -29.98 3.89 -1.25
C LEU A 183 -28.76 4.25 -0.39
N LEU A 184 -28.86 4.09 0.93
CA LEU A 184 -27.75 4.32 1.85
C LEU A 184 -26.60 3.34 1.62
N THR A 185 -26.91 2.05 1.48
CA THR A 185 -25.93 0.99 1.20
C THR A 185 -25.20 1.24 -0.10
N LEU A 186 -25.95 1.60 -1.16
CA LEU A 186 -25.38 1.94 -2.47
C LEU A 186 -24.43 3.14 -2.35
N ALA A 187 -24.84 4.21 -1.65
CA ALA A 187 -24.02 5.40 -1.49
C ALA A 187 -22.69 5.10 -0.78
N ILE A 188 -22.74 4.32 0.31
CA ILE A 188 -21.56 3.93 1.08
C ILE A 188 -20.66 3.01 0.26
N VAL A 189 -21.21 1.93 -0.31
CA VAL A 189 -20.44 0.90 -1.04
C VAL A 189 -19.81 1.47 -2.32
N ALA A 190 -20.54 2.31 -3.07
CA ALA A 190 -20.01 2.90 -4.29
C ALA A 190 -18.86 3.88 -4.01
N SER A 191 -18.85 4.53 -2.84
CA SER A 191 -17.92 5.61 -2.53
C SER A 191 -16.74 5.17 -1.66
N PHE A 192 -16.91 4.23 -0.72
CA PHE A 192 -15.88 3.96 0.31
C PHE A 192 -14.54 3.50 -0.28
N HIS A 193 -14.55 2.67 -1.33
CA HIS A 193 -13.33 2.14 -1.93
C HIS A 193 -12.57 3.19 -2.76
N ILE A 194 -13.19 4.35 -2.99
CA ILE A 194 -12.64 5.46 -3.79
C ILE A 194 -12.10 6.55 -2.87
N VAL A 195 -12.92 7.01 -1.92
CA VAL A 195 -12.63 8.18 -1.08
C VAL A 195 -12.39 7.85 0.40
N GLY A 196 -12.56 6.59 0.81
CA GLY A 196 -12.42 6.18 2.21
C GLY A 196 -13.70 6.38 3.02
N THR A 197 -13.84 5.64 4.13
CA THR A 197 -15.05 5.69 4.96
C THR A 197 -15.23 7.04 5.67
N LEU A 198 -14.14 7.69 6.09
CA LEU A 198 -14.18 8.98 6.77
C LEU A 198 -14.77 10.08 5.89
N LEU A 199 -14.29 10.22 4.66
CA LEU A 199 -14.79 11.23 3.74
C LEU A 199 -16.23 10.94 3.31
N VAL A 200 -16.58 9.67 3.08
CA VAL A 200 -17.96 9.27 2.78
C VAL A 200 -18.90 9.69 3.90
N PHE A 201 -18.59 9.39 5.16
CA PHE A 201 -19.43 9.80 6.29
C PHE A 201 -19.52 11.32 6.42
N GLY A 202 -18.40 12.03 6.26
CA GLY A 202 -18.36 13.49 6.26
C GLY A 202 -19.30 14.11 5.23
N LEU A 203 -19.24 13.65 3.97
CA LEU A 203 -20.10 14.14 2.89
C LEU A 203 -21.55 13.64 2.98
N LEU A 204 -21.78 12.49 3.61
CA LEU A 204 -23.12 11.94 3.81
C LEU A 204 -23.91 12.70 4.89
N ILE A 205 -23.25 13.22 5.92
CA ILE A 205 -23.92 13.86 7.06
C ILE A 205 -23.80 15.38 7.04
N ALA A 206 -22.60 15.94 6.89
CA ALA A 206 -22.37 17.37 7.15
C ALA A 206 -23.03 18.29 6.11
N PRO A 207 -22.89 18.08 4.79
CA PRO A 207 -23.55 18.93 3.78
C PRO A 207 -25.09 18.90 3.86
N PRO A 208 -25.76 17.73 3.99
CA PRO A 208 -27.20 17.70 4.18
C PRO A 208 -27.66 18.36 5.48
N ALA A 209 -26.94 18.15 6.59
CA ALA A 209 -27.26 18.81 7.85
C ALA A 209 -27.11 20.33 7.73
N ALA A 210 -26.06 20.81 7.06
CA ALA A 210 -25.84 22.23 6.79
C ALA A 210 -27.01 22.83 5.97
N ALA A 211 -27.46 22.11 4.93
CA ALA A 211 -28.54 22.54 4.06
C ALA A 211 -29.90 22.70 4.77
N THR A 212 -30.16 21.98 5.86
CA THR A 212 -31.41 22.09 6.63
C THR A 212 -31.62 23.49 7.25
N TYR A 213 -30.56 24.26 7.50
CA TYR A 213 -30.66 25.63 8.00
C TYR A 213 -31.16 26.65 6.95
N TRP A 214 -31.11 26.29 5.67
CA TRP A 214 -31.38 27.20 4.56
C TRP A 214 -32.71 26.93 3.86
N SER A 215 -33.24 25.70 3.93
CA SER A 215 -34.49 25.33 3.28
C SER A 215 -35.24 24.24 4.07
N HIS A 216 -36.56 24.23 3.92
CA HIS A 216 -37.45 23.20 4.45
C HIS A 216 -37.99 22.25 3.36
N ARG A 217 -37.66 22.50 2.08
CA ARG A 217 -38.08 21.67 0.95
C ARG A 217 -37.02 20.62 0.66
N ILE A 218 -37.35 19.34 0.81
CA ILE A 218 -36.40 18.23 0.68
C ILE A 218 -35.60 18.24 -0.64
N PRO A 219 -36.21 18.45 -1.82
CA PRO A 219 -35.43 18.52 -3.07
C PRO A 219 -34.42 19.68 -3.10
N VAL A 220 -34.76 20.80 -2.45
CA VAL A 220 -33.87 21.95 -2.32
C VAL A 220 -32.74 21.63 -1.33
N ILE A 221 -33.02 20.91 -0.24
CA ILE A 221 -32.00 20.44 0.70
C ILE A 221 -31.02 19.52 -0.02
N MET A 222 -31.48 18.59 -0.86
CA MET A 222 -30.61 17.71 -1.66
C MET A 222 -29.70 18.51 -2.60
N ALA A 223 -30.25 19.50 -3.31
CA ALA A 223 -29.46 20.34 -4.21
C ALA A 223 -28.42 21.18 -3.46
N LEU A 224 -28.81 21.79 -2.33
CA LEU A 224 -27.89 22.55 -1.47
C LEU A 224 -26.82 21.65 -0.85
N ALA A 225 -27.17 20.43 -0.45
CA ALA A 225 -26.22 19.45 0.07
C ALA A 225 -25.17 19.06 -0.98
N ALA A 226 -25.60 18.82 -2.23
CA ALA A 226 -24.68 18.54 -3.33
C ALA A 226 -23.75 19.74 -3.62
N LEU A 227 -24.29 20.96 -3.57
CA LEU A 227 -23.49 22.19 -3.72
C LEU A 227 -22.48 22.38 -2.58
N PHE A 228 -22.89 22.17 -1.33
CA PHE A 228 -21.99 22.27 -0.17
C PHE A 228 -20.93 21.17 -0.18
N GLY A 229 -21.29 19.93 -0.56
CA GLY A 229 -20.31 18.85 -0.74
C GLY A 229 -19.33 19.14 -1.87
N GLY A 230 -19.81 19.63 -3.02
CA GLY A 230 -18.96 20.02 -4.13
C GLY A 230 -18.04 21.20 -3.80
N PHE A 231 -18.55 22.21 -3.09
CA PHE A 231 -17.72 23.29 -2.56
C PHE A 231 -16.65 22.78 -1.61
N SER A 232 -17.00 21.86 -0.70
CA SER A 232 -16.04 21.22 0.21
C SER A 232 -14.97 20.43 -0.55
N THR A 233 -15.34 19.77 -1.65
CA THR A 233 -14.41 19.04 -2.52
C THR A 233 -13.41 19.99 -3.18
N VAL A 234 -13.91 21.05 -3.85
CA VAL A 234 -13.05 22.02 -4.54
C VAL A 234 -12.10 22.72 -3.57
N THR A 235 -12.64 23.26 -2.47
CA THR A 235 -11.84 23.96 -1.48
C THR A 235 -10.93 23.02 -0.71
N GLY A 236 -11.34 21.79 -0.44
CA GLY A 236 -10.54 20.79 0.25
C GLY A 236 -9.34 20.36 -0.57
N LEU A 237 -9.52 20.11 -1.86
CA LEU A 237 -8.41 19.80 -2.79
C LEU A 237 -7.44 20.98 -2.93
N LEU A 238 -7.95 22.21 -3.00
CA LEU A 238 -7.11 23.41 -3.03
C LEU A 238 -6.30 23.58 -1.75
N VAL A 239 -6.94 23.45 -0.59
CA VAL A 239 -6.25 23.56 0.70
C VAL A 239 -5.24 22.44 0.87
N SER A 240 -5.59 21.19 0.53
CA SER A 240 -4.66 20.06 0.64
C SER A 240 -3.45 20.19 -0.26
N TRP A 241 -3.62 20.74 -1.47
CA TRP A 241 -2.51 20.98 -2.39
C TRP A 241 -1.51 21.98 -1.82
N HIS A 242 -1.97 23.10 -1.27
CA HIS A 242 -1.09 24.15 -0.78
C HIS A 242 -0.56 23.90 0.63
N ALA A 243 -1.31 23.19 1.48
CA ALA A 243 -0.93 22.89 2.86
C ALA A 243 -0.25 21.51 3.02
N GLY A 244 -0.20 20.68 1.98
CA GLY A 244 0.37 19.33 2.05
C GLY A 244 -0.42 18.37 2.96
N THR A 245 -1.71 18.62 3.18
CA THR A 245 -2.55 17.82 4.08
C THR A 245 -3.26 16.68 3.35
N ALA A 246 -3.70 15.64 4.08
CA ALA A 246 -4.47 14.54 3.49
C ALA A 246 -5.77 15.07 2.85
N ALA A 247 -5.93 14.89 1.53
CA ALA A 247 -7.02 15.48 0.75
C ALA A 247 -8.40 15.06 1.26
N GLY A 248 -8.62 13.75 1.51
CA GLY A 248 -9.88 13.23 2.02
C GLY A 248 -10.28 13.83 3.38
N ALA A 249 -9.33 13.89 4.32
CA ALA A 249 -9.55 14.49 5.63
C ALA A 249 -9.82 16.01 5.54
N THR A 250 -9.12 16.70 4.65
CA THR A 250 -9.28 18.15 4.43
C THR A 250 -10.67 18.47 3.88
N ILE A 251 -11.16 17.70 2.89
CA ILE A 251 -12.52 17.86 2.35
C ILE A 251 -13.56 17.61 3.44
N ALA A 252 -13.40 16.56 4.25
CA ALA A 252 -14.31 16.25 5.34
C ALA A 252 -14.34 17.37 6.41
N ALA A 253 -13.17 17.91 6.78
CA ALA A 253 -13.06 19.02 7.71
C ALA A 253 -13.79 20.28 7.22
N ILE A 254 -13.66 20.60 5.92
CA ILE A 254 -14.39 21.72 5.33
C ILE A 254 -15.90 21.47 5.32
N ALA A 255 -16.35 20.26 4.99
CA ALA A 255 -17.78 19.91 5.01
C ALA A 255 -18.37 20.08 6.42
N VAL A 256 -17.64 19.64 7.45
CA VAL A 256 -18.02 19.85 8.86
C VAL A 256 -17.99 21.34 9.22
N GLY A 257 -16.97 22.09 8.78
CA GLY A 257 -16.90 23.53 8.95
C GLY A 257 -18.10 24.27 8.35
N LEU A 258 -18.55 23.89 7.15
CA LEU A 258 -19.75 24.45 6.51
C LEU A 258 -21.04 24.18 7.30
N PHE A 259 -21.14 23.03 7.97
CA PHE A 259 -22.24 22.76 8.89
C PHE A 259 -22.25 23.75 10.06
N PHE A 260 -21.12 23.91 10.76
CA PHE A 260 -21.05 24.84 11.89
C PHE A 260 -21.23 26.30 11.45
N ALA A 261 -20.71 26.69 10.29
CA ALA A 261 -20.96 28.01 9.71
C ALA A 261 -22.45 28.23 9.39
N SER A 262 -23.14 27.22 8.85
CA SER A 262 -24.59 27.28 8.60
C SER A 262 -25.39 27.39 9.90
N ALA A 263 -25.01 26.63 10.93
CA ALA A 263 -25.64 26.72 12.25
C ALA A 263 -25.42 28.08 12.91
N LEU A 264 -24.20 28.63 12.85
CA LEU A 264 -23.85 29.94 13.40
C LEU A 264 -24.60 31.07 12.69
N THR A 265 -24.64 31.06 11.35
CA THR A 265 -25.38 32.07 10.57
C THR A 265 -26.88 32.02 10.87
N ALA A 266 -27.46 30.83 11.04
CA ALA A 266 -28.86 30.70 11.46
C ALA A 266 -29.12 31.26 12.87
N ALA A 267 -28.23 30.97 13.83
CA ALA A 267 -28.33 31.48 15.19
C ALA A 267 -28.22 33.02 15.25
N LEU A 268 -27.28 33.61 14.50
CA LEU A 268 -27.10 35.06 14.40
C LEU A 268 -28.31 35.76 13.74
N ARG A 269 -28.88 35.16 12.70
CA ARG A 269 -30.12 35.69 12.08
C ARG A 269 -31.29 35.69 13.07
N ALA A 270 -31.39 34.67 13.92
CA ALA A 270 -32.45 34.58 14.92
C ALA A 270 -32.30 35.62 16.05
N THR A 271 -31.07 35.89 16.51
CA THR A 271 -30.81 36.92 17.53
C THR A 271 -31.02 38.33 16.99
N LEU A 272 -30.56 38.63 15.77
CA LEU A 272 -30.77 39.94 15.12
C LEU A 272 -32.25 40.25 14.87
N ARG A 273 -33.05 39.25 14.45
CA ARG A 273 -34.51 39.39 14.31
C ARG A 273 -35.22 39.67 15.64
N ARG A 274 -34.73 39.12 16.75
CA ARG A 274 -35.26 39.40 18.09
C ARG A 274 -34.86 40.78 18.61
N ALA A 275 -33.69 41.27 18.24
CA ALA A 275 -33.23 42.61 18.59
C ALA A 275 -34.00 43.73 17.85
N GLY A 276 -34.51 43.45 16.64
CA GLY A 276 -35.37 44.36 15.87
C GLY A 276 -36.85 44.41 16.30
N GLY A 277 -37.28 43.53 17.23
CA GLY A 277 -38.62 43.54 17.81
C GLY A 277 -38.66 44.36 19.10
N PHE A 278 -39.07 45.62 19.00
CA PHE A 278 -39.17 46.57 20.11
C PHE A 278 -40.17 46.08 21.19
N GLY A 279 -39.65 45.71 22.36
CA GLY A 279 -40.41 45.26 23.53
C GLY A 279 -39.47 45.01 24.71
N TRP A 280 -39.05 46.10 25.36
CA TRP A 280 -38.07 46.16 26.43
C TRP A 280 -38.46 45.31 27.66
N SER A 281 -37.87 44.12 27.81
CA SER A 281 -37.79 43.43 29.10
C SER A 281 -36.32 43.09 29.40
N ARG A 282 -35.76 43.83 30.36
CA ARG A 282 -34.32 43.96 30.68
C ARG A 282 -33.70 42.74 31.41
N ARG A 283 -34.17 41.51 31.22
CA ARG A 283 -33.71 40.38 32.09
C ARG A 283 -33.13 39.14 31.41
N ARG A 284 -32.77 39.15 30.13
CA ARG A 284 -32.07 37.99 29.51
C ARG A 284 -30.91 38.38 28.56
N LEU A 285 -30.05 39.30 28.99
CA LEU A 285 -28.73 39.52 28.39
C LEU A 285 -27.66 38.77 29.20
N ALA A 286 -27.73 37.44 29.26
CA ALA A 286 -26.67 36.60 29.84
C ALA A 286 -26.94 35.12 29.55
N ALA A 287 -26.85 34.73 28.28
CA ALA A 287 -26.45 33.39 27.85
C ALA A 287 -26.39 33.47 26.31
N ALA A 288 -25.19 33.53 25.74
CA ALA A 288 -25.05 33.03 24.38
C ALA A 288 -25.67 31.64 24.38
N SER A 289 -26.60 31.35 23.45
CA SER A 289 -27.21 30.03 23.39
C SER A 289 -26.07 29.00 23.36
N PRO A 290 -26.11 27.91 24.14
CA PRO A 290 -25.00 26.93 24.21
C PRO A 290 -24.55 26.47 22.81
N ASN A 291 -25.48 26.39 21.86
CA ASN A 291 -25.22 26.08 20.45
C ASN A 291 -24.31 27.10 19.73
N LEU A 292 -24.38 28.39 20.09
CA LEU A 292 -23.54 29.46 19.52
C LEU A 292 -22.10 29.38 20.08
N VAL A 293 -21.96 29.10 21.37
CA VAL A 293 -20.64 28.93 22.02
C VAL A 293 -19.92 27.70 21.43
N VAL A 294 -20.64 26.58 21.28
CA VAL A 294 -20.09 25.36 20.68
C VAL A 294 -19.73 25.58 19.20
N ALA A 295 -20.60 26.21 18.41
CA ALA A 295 -20.30 26.47 17.00
C ALA A 295 -19.07 27.38 16.79
N VAL A 296 -18.94 28.44 17.61
CA VAL A 296 -17.76 29.33 17.56
C VAL A 296 -16.50 28.61 18.01
N ALA A 297 -16.56 27.79 19.08
CA ALA A 297 -15.41 27.03 19.56
C ALA A 297 -14.91 26.02 18.50
N VAL A 298 -15.82 25.30 17.82
CA VAL A 298 -15.45 24.33 16.78
C VAL A 298 -14.93 25.00 15.51
N LEU A 299 -15.53 26.14 15.10
CA LEU A 299 -15.00 26.93 13.98
C LEU A 299 -13.61 27.50 14.30
N ALA A 300 -13.37 27.92 15.55
CA ALA A 300 -12.05 28.37 15.97
C ALA A 300 -11.02 27.24 15.94
N SER A 301 -11.36 26.03 16.39
CA SER A 301 -10.46 24.87 16.31
C SER A 301 -10.17 24.41 14.87
N LEU A 302 -11.15 24.53 13.96
CA LEU A 302 -10.93 24.29 12.52
C LEU A 302 -10.04 25.38 11.90
N GLY A 303 -10.15 26.64 12.36
CA GLY A 303 -9.27 27.73 11.97
C GLY A 303 -7.82 27.56 12.45
N SER A 304 -7.60 26.92 13.61
CA SER A 304 -6.26 26.60 14.11
C SER A 304 -5.50 25.61 13.22
N LEU A 305 -6.20 24.78 12.44
CA LEU A 305 -5.59 23.84 11.49
C LEU A 305 -5.00 24.55 10.26
N LEU A 306 -5.52 25.74 9.89
CA LEU A 306 -4.91 26.60 8.87
C LEU A 306 -3.57 27.20 9.35
N GLY A 307 -3.30 27.18 10.66
CA GLY A 307 -2.04 27.64 11.26
C GLY A 307 -0.94 26.58 11.36
N CYS A 308 -1.21 25.33 10.95
CA CYS A 308 -0.19 24.27 10.89
C CYS A 308 0.54 24.21 9.53
N GLY A 309 0.15 25.04 8.55
CA GLY A 309 0.96 25.26 7.36
C GLY A 309 2.10 26.22 7.69
N LYS A 310 3.35 25.72 7.69
CA LYS A 310 4.53 26.57 7.87
C LYS A 310 4.54 27.67 6.79
N PRO A 311 4.80 28.95 7.13
CA PRO A 311 5.08 29.98 6.13
C PRO A 311 6.39 29.63 5.40
N ALA A 312 6.44 29.91 4.10
CA ALA A 312 7.67 29.86 3.33
C ALA A 312 8.59 31.01 3.75
N ASP A 313 9.51 30.74 4.68
CA ASP A 313 10.70 31.56 4.90
C ASP A 313 11.91 30.87 4.25
N ASP A 314 12.87 31.68 3.79
CA ASP A 314 14.16 31.24 3.22
C ASP A 314 14.80 30.14 4.10
N PRO A 315 15.39 29.10 3.48
CA PRO A 315 15.78 27.90 4.20
C PRO A 315 16.91 28.21 5.18
N ALA A 316 16.58 28.35 6.46
CA ALA A 316 17.48 27.89 7.51
C ALA A 316 17.71 26.39 7.26
N PRO A 317 18.95 25.89 7.34
CA PRO A 317 19.26 24.52 6.95
C PRO A 317 18.39 23.58 7.79
N ALA A 318 17.47 22.89 7.12
CA ALA A 318 16.64 21.87 7.73
C ALA A 318 17.57 20.85 8.40
N ASP A 319 17.23 20.41 9.61
CA ASP A 319 17.76 19.14 10.11
C ASP A 319 17.46 18.10 9.03
N LEU A 320 18.52 17.64 8.35
CA LEU A 320 18.40 16.76 7.20
C LEU A 320 17.63 15.51 7.64
N PRO A 321 16.53 15.13 6.98
CA PRO A 321 15.82 13.90 7.26
C PRO A 321 16.79 12.70 7.27
N HIS A 322 16.59 11.73 8.15
CA HIS A 322 17.45 10.55 8.17
C HIS A 322 17.36 9.81 6.83
N GLY A 323 18.52 9.55 6.22
CA GLY A 323 18.62 8.97 4.88
C GLY A 323 18.56 9.96 3.72
N TYR A 324 18.39 11.26 3.98
CA TYR A 324 18.56 12.31 2.96
C TYR A 324 20.02 12.37 2.51
N VAL A 325 20.21 12.41 1.19
CA VAL A 325 21.50 12.71 0.55
C VAL A 325 21.38 14.06 -0.16
N PRO A 326 22.38 14.96 -0.07
CA PRO A 326 22.34 16.22 -0.80
C PRO A 326 22.06 16.03 -2.29
N GLY A 327 21.01 16.69 -2.80
CA GLY A 327 20.57 16.57 -4.19
C GLY A 327 19.56 15.44 -4.45
N ALA A 328 19.07 14.78 -3.40
CA ALA A 328 17.96 13.84 -3.48
C ALA A 328 16.60 14.54 -3.35
N GLU A 329 15.62 14.05 -4.09
CA GLU A 329 14.21 14.44 -3.99
C GLU A 329 13.46 13.36 -3.20
N GLU A 330 12.67 13.77 -2.20
CA GLU A 330 11.73 12.88 -1.53
C GLU A 330 10.45 12.77 -2.37
N THR A 331 9.92 11.55 -2.50
CA THR A 331 8.78 11.19 -3.35
C THR A 331 7.68 10.54 -2.52
N ASP A 332 6.44 10.61 -3.01
CA ASP A 332 5.24 10.12 -2.31
C ASP A 332 5.04 8.60 -2.39
N SER A 333 5.83 7.93 -3.24
CA SER A 333 5.67 6.52 -3.57
C SER A 333 7.03 5.89 -3.95
N PRO A 334 7.19 4.56 -3.77
CA PRO A 334 8.44 3.90 -4.12
C PRO A 334 8.82 4.11 -5.59
N ARG A 335 10.08 4.48 -5.82
CA ARG A 335 10.66 4.68 -7.16
C ARG A 335 11.56 3.49 -7.53
N THR A 336 10.96 2.32 -7.71
CA THR A 336 11.74 1.12 -8.06
C THR A 336 12.35 1.23 -9.46
N ARG A 337 13.57 0.73 -9.60
CA ARG A 337 14.37 0.79 -10.82
C ARG A 337 15.01 -0.57 -11.08
N LEU A 338 15.13 -0.94 -12.36
CA LEU A 338 15.90 -2.12 -12.77
C LEU A 338 17.25 -1.67 -13.28
N VAL A 339 18.33 -2.18 -12.69
CA VAL A 339 19.69 -2.04 -13.22
C VAL A 339 19.98 -3.27 -14.06
N VAL A 340 20.21 -3.05 -15.36
CA VAL A 340 20.33 -4.09 -16.38
C VAL A 340 21.67 -3.96 -17.07
N SER A 341 22.34 -5.08 -17.34
CA SER A 341 23.58 -5.09 -18.12
C SER A 341 23.61 -6.18 -19.17
N ASP A 342 24.34 -5.93 -20.26
CA ASP A 342 24.64 -6.94 -21.28
C ASP A 342 26.01 -7.59 -21.05
N THR A 343 26.33 -8.62 -21.83
CA THR A 343 27.61 -9.32 -21.77
C THR A 343 28.78 -8.50 -22.33
N ASP A 344 28.49 -7.46 -23.14
CA ASP A 344 29.48 -6.54 -23.70
C ASP A 344 29.84 -5.42 -22.70
N GLY A 345 29.14 -5.36 -21.58
CA GLY A 345 29.39 -4.50 -20.44
C GLY A 345 28.51 -3.27 -20.32
N ALA A 346 27.61 -2.98 -21.26
CA ALA A 346 26.78 -1.77 -21.20
C ALA A 346 25.74 -1.89 -20.08
N ILE A 347 25.50 -0.80 -19.35
CA ILE A 347 24.58 -0.77 -18.20
C ILE A 347 23.46 0.24 -18.48
N ARG A 348 22.23 -0.17 -18.20
CA ARG A 348 21.03 0.64 -18.31
C ARG A 348 20.26 0.60 -17.00
N VAL A 349 19.64 1.72 -16.64
CA VAL A 349 18.72 1.80 -15.51
C VAL A 349 17.34 2.16 -16.03
N ILE A 350 16.37 1.27 -15.81
CA ILE A 350 14.98 1.45 -16.20
C ILE A 350 14.21 1.96 -14.98
N ASP A 351 13.61 3.14 -15.09
CA ASP A 351 12.65 3.63 -14.10
C ASP A 351 11.27 3.01 -14.37
N LEU A 352 10.81 2.16 -13.46
CA LEU A 352 9.62 1.31 -13.68
C LEU A 352 8.30 2.10 -13.73
N LEU A 353 8.32 3.32 -13.20
CA LEU A 353 7.17 4.22 -13.16
C LEU A 353 7.10 5.11 -14.41
N THR A 354 8.23 5.69 -14.83
CA THR A 354 8.30 6.62 -15.97
C THR A 354 8.69 5.97 -17.29
N GLU A 355 9.14 4.71 -17.25
CA GLU A 355 9.65 3.93 -18.38
C GLU A 355 10.93 4.52 -19.00
N LYS A 356 11.54 5.52 -18.35
CA LYS A 356 12.78 6.14 -18.80
C LYS A 356 13.93 5.16 -18.62
N VAL A 357 14.69 4.95 -19.69
CA VAL A 357 15.96 4.20 -19.67
C VAL A 357 17.13 5.17 -19.64
N SER A 358 17.97 5.07 -18.61
CA SER A 358 19.16 5.91 -18.43
C SER A 358 20.43 5.09 -18.67
N ASP A 359 21.44 5.69 -19.31
CA ASP A 359 22.76 5.08 -19.47
C ASP A 359 23.55 5.21 -18.16
N ALA A 360 24.07 4.10 -17.65
CA ALA A 360 24.87 4.05 -16.41
C ALA A 360 26.34 3.70 -16.65
N GLY A 361 26.80 3.76 -17.91
CA GLY A 361 28.18 3.49 -18.30
C GLY A 361 28.39 2.08 -18.84
N ARG A 362 29.67 1.67 -18.91
CA ARG A 362 30.08 0.38 -19.49
C ARG A 362 31.25 -0.23 -18.70
N ILE A 363 31.13 -1.52 -18.39
CA ILE A 363 32.16 -2.34 -17.75
C ILE A 363 32.37 -3.61 -18.58
N PRO A 364 33.44 -3.71 -19.38
CA PRO A 364 33.68 -4.90 -20.19
C PRO A 364 33.80 -6.17 -19.33
N GLY A 365 33.21 -7.27 -19.80
CA GLY A 365 33.37 -8.59 -19.16
C GLY A 365 32.56 -8.79 -17.88
N ILE A 366 31.41 -8.12 -17.74
CA ILE A 366 30.45 -8.41 -16.66
C ILE A 366 30.06 -9.89 -16.74
N SER A 367 30.14 -10.54 -15.58
CA SER A 367 29.81 -11.96 -15.38
C SER A 367 28.66 -12.17 -14.39
N GLY A 368 28.22 -11.10 -13.72
CA GLY A 368 27.09 -11.10 -12.80
C GLY A 368 26.83 -9.70 -12.26
N ILE A 369 25.65 -9.53 -11.65
CA ILE A 369 25.27 -8.30 -10.95
C ILE A 369 24.57 -8.72 -9.65
N ALA A 370 24.89 -8.03 -8.55
CA ALA A 370 24.18 -8.12 -7.29
C ALA A 370 23.71 -6.72 -6.90
N ALA A 371 22.77 -6.62 -5.97
CA ALA A 371 22.31 -5.34 -5.45
C ALA A 371 22.05 -5.41 -3.95
N ASP A 372 22.11 -4.26 -3.32
CA ASP A 372 21.38 -3.98 -2.09
C ASP A 372 20.11 -3.16 -2.43
N ASP A 373 19.52 -2.47 -1.46
CA ASP A 373 18.29 -1.71 -1.69
C ASP A 373 18.48 -0.49 -2.62
N ARG A 374 19.69 0.05 -2.78
CA ARG A 374 19.98 1.27 -3.55
C ARG A 374 21.01 1.10 -4.65
N PHE A 375 22.06 0.33 -4.38
CA PHE A 375 23.24 0.20 -5.23
C PHE A 375 23.25 -1.14 -5.94
N ALA A 376 23.66 -1.12 -7.20
CA ALA A 376 23.97 -2.31 -7.96
C ALA A 376 25.49 -2.47 -8.12
N TYR A 377 25.94 -3.71 -8.13
CA TYR A 377 27.34 -4.12 -8.12
C TYR A 377 27.63 -5.02 -9.32
N PRO A 378 27.66 -4.48 -10.55
CA PRO A 378 28.07 -5.24 -11.73
C PRO A 378 29.54 -5.67 -11.59
N ALA A 379 29.77 -6.97 -11.75
CA ALA A 379 31.04 -7.60 -11.44
C ALA A 379 31.59 -8.43 -12.59
N THR A 380 32.89 -8.26 -12.83
CA THR A 380 33.73 -9.19 -13.59
C THR A 380 34.22 -10.31 -12.66
N ALA A 381 35.08 -11.21 -13.15
CA ALA A 381 35.70 -12.22 -12.29
C ALA A 381 36.58 -11.60 -11.18
N ASP A 382 37.26 -10.49 -11.47
CA ASP A 382 38.33 -9.95 -10.62
C ASP A 382 38.00 -8.60 -9.98
N THR A 383 37.10 -7.82 -10.59
CA THR A 383 36.73 -6.47 -10.15
C THR A 383 35.22 -6.22 -10.26
N ALA A 384 34.72 -5.23 -9.55
CA ALA A 384 33.34 -4.76 -9.67
C ALA A 384 33.29 -3.23 -9.73
N ARG A 385 32.16 -2.69 -10.20
CA ARG A 385 31.83 -1.27 -10.01
C ARG A 385 30.61 -1.13 -9.12
N ILE A 386 30.39 0.07 -8.60
CA ILE A 386 29.18 0.42 -7.87
C ILE A 386 28.41 1.44 -8.68
N VAL A 387 27.16 1.10 -9.00
CA VAL A 387 26.20 1.97 -9.68
C VAL A 387 25.12 2.35 -8.68
N ASP A 388 24.95 3.64 -8.44
CA ASP A 388 23.82 4.18 -7.69
C ASP A 388 22.59 4.12 -8.61
N GLY A 389 21.65 3.24 -8.26
CA GLY A 389 20.37 3.13 -8.97
C GLY A 389 19.57 4.43 -8.88
N GLY A 390 19.90 5.31 -7.93
CA GLY A 390 19.33 6.64 -7.77
C GLY A 390 17.91 6.60 -7.18
N ALA A 391 17.56 5.54 -6.48
CA ALA A 391 16.34 5.47 -5.69
C ALA A 391 16.56 4.58 -4.47
N TRP A 392 15.96 4.91 -3.33
CA TRP A 392 15.99 4.11 -2.11
C TRP A 392 14.81 4.42 -1.21
N THR A 393 14.44 3.46 -0.38
CA THR A 393 13.45 3.63 0.67
C THR A 393 14.14 3.68 2.05
N VAL A 394 13.59 4.49 2.95
CA VAL A 394 13.94 4.48 4.38
C VAL A 394 12.71 4.05 5.17
N ASP A 395 12.83 2.92 5.87
CA ASP A 395 11.77 2.34 6.71
C ASP A 395 11.92 2.81 8.17
N HIS A 396 10.87 3.42 8.74
CA HIS A 396 10.79 3.78 10.15
C HIS A 396 9.93 2.82 11.00
N GLY A 397 9.37 1.78 10.37
CA GLY A 397 8.49 0.78 10.96
C GLY A 397 7.01 1.19 10.96
N ASP A 398 6.72 2.46 11.22
CA ASP A 398 5.36 3.04 11.17
C ASP A 398 5.07 3.84 9.89
N HIS A 399 6.11 4.28 9.18
CA HIS A 399 6.04 4.91 7.87
C HIS A 399 7.33 4.70 7.06
N MET A 400 7.28 5.05 5.77
CA MET A 400 8.42 4.97 4.85
C MET A 400 8.66 6.35 4.22
N HIS A 401 9.92 6.69 3.96
CA HIS A 401 10.29 7.77 3.05
C HIS A 401 10.90 7.20 1.77
N TYR A 402 10.51 7.73 0.62
CA TYR A 402 11.02 7.30 -0.67
C TYR A 402 11.86 8.41 -1.27
N TYR A 403 13.10 8.11 -1.65
CA TYR A 403 14.01 9.11 -2.21
C TYR A 403 14.42 8.74 -3.61
N MET A 404 14.70 9.75 -4.41
CA MET A 404 15.20 9.63 -5.76
C MET A 404 16.31 10.63 -6.04
N THR A 405 17.29 10.23 -6.85
CA THR A 405 18.33 11.08 -7.42
C THR A 405 18.74 10.57 -8.80
N ASP A 406 19.69 11.24 -9.42
CA ASP A 406 20.24 10.84 -10.71
C ASP A 406 21.04 9.54 -10.60
N VAL A 407 20.94 8.72 -11.64
CA VAL A 407 21.74 7.51 -11.80
C VAL A 407 23.19 7.89 -12.02
N ARG A 408 24.13 7.25 -11.29
CA ARG A 408 25.57 7.51 -11.44
C ARG A 408 26.44 6.32 -11.08
N GLU A 409 27.60 6.20 -11.73
CA GLU A 409 28.68 5.30 -11.28
C GLU A 409 29.46 5.99 -10.14
N LEU A 410 29.66 5.28 -9.02
CA LEU A 410 30.42 5.77 -7.88
C LEU A 410 31.92 5.44 -7.97
N GLY A 411 32.27 4.27 -8.49
CA GLY A 411 33.67 3.84 -8.60
C GLY A 411 33.85 2.32 -8.65
N ALA A 412 35.11 1.90 -8.51
CA ALA A 412 35.51 0.50 -8.58
C ALA A 412 35.80 -0.13 -7.21
N LEU A 413 35.50 -1.42 -7.12
CA LEU A 413 35.97 -2.32 -6.10
C LEU A 413 37.07 -3.20 -6.68
N GLY A 414 38.15 -3.39 -5.93
CA GLY A 414 39.26 -4.27 -6.29
C GLY A 414 38.94 -5.77 -6.23
N HIS A 415 37.66 -6.11 -6.13
CA HIS A 415 37.15 -7.46 -5.91
C HIS A 415 35.98 -7.73 -6.86
N GLY A 416 36.00 -8.88 -7.51
CA GLY A 416 34.97 -9.36 -8.43
C GLY A 416 34.30 -10.63 -7.93
N GLY A 417 33.63 -11.35 -8.84
CA GLY A 417 32.98 -12.62 -8.51
C GLY A 417 31.97 -12.49 -7.38
N ILE A 418 31.25 -11.37 -7.34
CA ILE A 418 30.24 -11.05 -6.32
C ILE A 418 29.11 -12.08 -6.41
N LEU A 419 28.78 -12.67 -5.27
CA LEU A 419 27.73 -13.68 -5.12
C LEU A 419 26.43 -13.04 -4.62
N SER A 420 26.53 -12.13 -3.65
CA SER A 420 25.40 -11.42 -3.04
C SER A 420 25.88 -10.18 -2.32
N VAL A 421 25.00 -9.20 -2.17
CA VAL A 421 25.25 -8.00 -1.36
C VAL A 421 24.11 -7.84 -0.36
N HIS A 422 24.44 -7.45 0.87
CA HIS A 422 23.46 -7.15 1.91
C HIS A 422 23.84 -5.83 2.59
N SER A 423 22.87 -5.10 3.13
CA SER A 423 23.15 -3.83 3.80
C SER A 423 22.22 -3.58 4.98
N ASP A 424 22.69 -2.79 5.94
CA ASP A 424 21.87 -2.06 6.90
C ASP A 424 22.16 -0.55 6.81
N SER A 425 21.71 0.22 7.80
CA SER A 425 21.91 1.67 7.85
C SER A 425 23.36 2.11 8.05
N GLU A 426 24.30 1.20 8.33
CA GLU A 426 25.70 1.54 8.64
C GLU A 426 26.72 0.78 7.81
N THR A 427 26.45 -0.45 7.42
CA THR A 427 27.40 -1.33 6.72
C THR A 427 26.75 -1.99 5.51
N VAL A 428 27.55 -2.14 4.45
CA VAL A 428 27.25 -2.99 3.30
C VAL A 428 28.22 -4.16 3.30
N THR A 429 27.74 -5.39 3.14
CA THR A 429 28.57 -6.57 2.96
C THR A 429 28.52 -7.05 1.52
N VAL A 430 29.68 -7.08 0.86
CA VAL A 430 29.85 -7.62 -0.48
C VAL A 430 30.46 -9.02 -0.36
N ILE A 431 29.64 -10.04 -0.59
CA ILE A 431 30.04 -11.44 -0.46
C ILE A 431 30.58 -11.93 -1.82
N THR A 432 31.78 -12.48 -1.80
CA THR A 432 32.47 -13.04 -2.98
C THR A 432 32.86 -14.49 -2.73
N ARG A 433 33.50 -15.13 -3.71
CA ARG A 433 34.06 -16.49 -3.53
C ARG A 433 35.24 -16.55 -2.54
N THR A 434 35.94 -15.44 -2.33
CA THR A 434 37.16 -15.38 -1.50
C THR A 434 36.91 -14.88 -0.08
N GLY A 435 35.74 -14.29 0.17
CA GLY A 435 35.35 -13.75 1.48
C GLY A 435 34.30 -12.67 1.35
N THR A 436 34.05 -11.98 2.46
CA THR A 436 33.09 -10.87 2.55
C THR A 436 33.81 -9.55 2.83
N TYR A 437 33.55 -8.53 2.02
CA TYR A 437 34.13 -7.20 2.14
C TYR A 437 33.08 -6.24 2.74
N LEU A 438 33.48 -5.49 3.76
CA LEU A 438 32.61 -4.53 4.46
C LEU A 438 32.88 -3.14 3.94
N LEU A 439 31.84 -2.47 3.44
CA LEU A 439 31.87 -1.08 3.01
C LEU A 439 31.08 -0.21 3.99
N GLY A 440 31.56 1.01 4.26
CA GLY A 440 30.82 1.95 5.09
C GLY A 440 29.62 2.55 4.36
N ARG A 441 28.39 2.32 4.86
CA ARG A 441 27.15 2.77 4.21
C ARG A 441 27.09 4.29 4.04
N LYS A 442 27.41 5.05 5.08
CA LYS A 442 27.42 6.53 5.03
C LYS A 442 28.42 7.10 4.02
N ALA A 443 29.57 6.44 3.87
CA ALA A 443 30.55 6.82 2.87
C ALA A 443 29.97 6.60 1.48
N LEU A 444 29.32 5.46 1.26
CA LEU A 444 28.72 5.09 -0.02
C LEU A 444 27.55 6.02 -0.40
N ASP A 445 26.67 6.33 0.55
CA ASP A 445 25.55 7.27 0.36
C ASP A 445 26.04 8.68 -0.02
N SER A 446 27.20 9.10 0.49
CA SER A 446 27.86 10.36 0.13
C SER A 446 28.70 10.29 -1.15
N GLY A 447 28.77 9.12 -1.79
CA GLY A 447 29.46 8.91 -3.07
C GLY A 447 30.94 8.56 -2.95
N SER A 448 31.40 8.11 -1.77
CA SER A 448 32.78 7.66 -1.53
C SER A 448 32.82 6.18 -1.15
N ILE A 449 33.85 5.47 -1.60
CA ILE A 449 34.01 4.04 -1.29
C ILE A 449 35.05 3.90 -0.19
N ILE A 450 34.60 3.46 0.99
CA ILE A 450 35.48 3.14 2.13
C ILE A 450 35.31 1.67 2.47
N GLU A 451 36.32 0.87 2.14
CA GLU A 451 36.44 -0.51 2.58
C GLU A 451 36.97 -0.54 4.01
N GLN A 452 36.18 -1.10 4.92
CA GLN A 452 36.48 -1.11 6.35
C GLN A 452 37.25 -2.37 6.76
N ARG A 453 36.83 -3.53 6.24
CA ARG A 453 37.36 -4.84 6.66
C ARG A 453 37.03 -5.93 5.66
N THR A 454 37.89 -6.96 5.60
CA THR A 454 37.61 -8.23 4.94
C THR A 454 37.43 -9.34 5.97
N LEU A 455 36.43 -10.21 5.76
CA LEU A 455 36.15 -11.37 6.59
C LEU A 455 36.19 -12.65 5.75
N ALA A 456 36.69 -13.74 6.34
CA ALA A 456 36.63 -15.06 5.72
C ALA A 456 35.20 -15.64 5.85
N GLY A 457 34.69 -16.24 4.78
CA GLY A 457 33.35 -16.83 4.75
C GLY A 457 32.25 -15.81 4.46
N LEU A 458 31.05 -16.09 4.97
CA LEU A 458 29.84 -15.30 4.75
C LEU A 458 29.64 -14.32 5.90
N ALA A 459 29.25 -13.09 5.61
CA ALA A 459 28.85 -12.12 6.63
C ALA A 459 27.65 -11.28 6.16
N VAL A 460 26.61 -11.21 7.00
CA VAL A 460 25.35 -10.51 6.68
C VAL A 460 25.00 -9.57 7.84
N PRO A 461 24.76 -8.27 7.59
CA PRO A 461 24.29 -7.35 8.62
C PRO A 461 22.85 -7.69 8.98
N TYR A 462 22.56 -7.78 10.28
CA TYR A 462 21.23 -8.12 10.78
C TYR A 462 21.06 -7.60 12.22
N ALA A 463 19.94 -6.91 12.48
CA ALA A 463 19.60 -6.34 13.79
C ALA A 463 20.76 -5.52 14.42
N SER A 464 21.39 -4.64 13.63
CA SER A 464 22.55 -3.81 14.02
C SER A 464 23.84 -4.56 14.37
N HIS A 465 23.90 -5.85 14.05
CA HIS A 465 25.06 -6.72 14.27
C HIS A 465 25.50 -7.35 12.96
N LEU A 466 26.64 -8.03 12.99
CA LEU A 466 27.12 -8.82 11.87
C LEU A 466 27.03 -10.29 12.21
N ILE A 467 26.25 -11.05 11.43
CA ILE A 467 26.21 -12.50 11.58
C ILE A 467 27.19 -13.10 10.58
N THR A 468 28.16 -13.84 11.10
CA THR A 468 29.23 -14.42 10.31
C THR A 468 29.17 -15.94 10.34
N VAL A 469 29.48 -16.57 9.21
CA VAL A 469 29.75 -18.00 9.12
C VAL A 469 31.10 -18.18 8.46
N ASN A 470 32.07 -18.70 9.21
CA ASN A 470 33.43 -18.90 8.71
C ASN A 470 33.50 -20.14 7.79
N PRO A 471 34.62 -20.34 7.06
CA PRO A 471 34.76 -21.50 6.18
C PRO A 471 34.71 -22.87 6.87
N SER A 472 34.96 -22.95 8.18
CA SER A 472 34.79 -24.19 8.95
C SER A 472 33.33 -24.45 9.36
N GLY A 473 32.42 -23.52 9.07
CA GLY A 473 31.00 -23.60 9.37
C GLY A 473 30.60 -23.11 10.76
N GLN A 474 31.49 -22.46 11.49
CA GLN A 474 31.15 -21.88 12.79
C GLN A 474 30.43 -20.54 12.57
N ALA A 475 29.25 -20.41 13.18
CA ALA A 475 28.44 -19.21 13.11
C ALA A 475 28.58 -18.36 14.38
N GLU A 476 28.67 -17.05 14.23
CA GLU A 476 28.88 -16.09 15.33
C GLU A 476 28.13 -14.79 15.08
N VAL A 477 27.63 -14.20 16.16
CA VAL A 477 27.21 -12.79 16.23
C VAL A 477 28.42 -11.95 16.58
N ARG A 478 28.70 -10.95 15.76
CA ARG A 478 29.78 -9.98 15.98
C ARG A 478 29.22 -8.57 16.07
N ASP A 479 29.90 -7.74 16.84
CA ASP A 479 29.70 -6.30 16.73
C ASP A 479 30.29 -5.76 15.43
N ARG A 480 30.09 -4.47 15.19
CA ARG A 480 30.58 -3.79 13.98
C ARG A 480 32.11 -3.61 13.97
N ASP A 481 32.74 -3.61 15.14
CA ASP A 481 34.20 -3.64 15.30
C ASP A 481 34.76 -5.07 15.12
N GLY A 482 33.88 -6.03 14.84
CA GLY A 482 34.13 -7.45 14.57
C GLY A 482 34.62 -8.25 15.77
N ALA A 483 34.40 -7.77 17.00
CA ALA A 483 34.54 -8.60 18.18
C ALA A 483 33.37 -9.59 18.26
N THR A 484 33.67 -10.83 18.62
CA THR A 484 32.65 -11.87 18.80
C THR A 484 31.88 -11.59 20.09
N LEU A 485 30.56 -11.40 19.95
CA LEU A 485 29.66 -11.18 21.08
C LEU A 485 29.03 -12.49 21.56
N GLN A 486 28.58 -13.32 20.61
CA GLN A 486 27.85 -14.55 20.92
C GLN A 486 28.18 -15.61 19.86
N PRO A 487 28.75 -16.77 20.25
CA PRO A 487 28.80 -17.92 19.36
C PRO A 487 27.39 -18.49 19.15
N LEU A 488 27.09 -18.88 17.92
CA LEU A 488 25.84 -19.58 17.61
C LEU A 488 26.12 -21.11 17.64
N PRO A 489 25.34 -21.88 18.41
CA PRO A 489 25.66 -23.28 18.68
C PRO A 489 25.52 -24.18 17.45
N GLU A 490 24.63 -23.84 16.53
CA GLU A 490 24.35 -24.60 15.31
C GLU A 490 25.37 -24.27 14.20
N PRO A 491 26.16 -25.25 13.72
CA PRO A 491 27.11 -25.01 12.64
C PRO A 491 26.42 -24.98 11.27
N CYS A 492 27.04 -24.35 10.28
CA CYS A 492 26.66 -24.41 8.87
C CYS A 492 27.79 -25.01 8.04
N MET A 493 27.72 -26.33 7.80
CA MET A 493 28.73 -27.05 7.04
C MET A 493 28.79 -26.58 5.58
N ASP A 494 29.99 -26.33 5.05
CA ASP A 494 30.22 -25.82 3.68
C ASP A 494 29.23 -24.68 3.32
N PRO A 495 29.38 -23.50 3.95
CA PRO A 495 28.41 -22.43 3.82
C PRO A 495 28.38 -21.86 2.41
N ARG A 496 27.19 -21.83 1.79
CA ARG A 496 26.93 -21.35 0.43
C ARG A 496 25.62 -20.57 0.38
N GLY A 497 25.66 -19.40 -0.26
CA GLY A 497 24.48 -18.57 -0.43
C GLY A 497 24.00 -17.93 0.87
N SER A 498 23.31 -16.81 0.72
CA SER A 498 22.71 -16.10 1.84
C SER A 498 21.46 -15.36 1.40
N ALA A 499 20.51 -15.16 2.31
CA ALA A 499 19.32 -14.36 2.07
C ALA A 499 18.91 -13.62 3.35
N THR A 500 18.47 -12.38 3.19
CA THR A 500 17.87 -11.59 4.26
C THR A 500 16.36 -11.58 4.09
N THR A 501 15.64 -12.00 5.12
CA THR A 501 14.18 -12.10 5.14
C THR A 501 13.60 -11.23 6.24
N ARG A 502 12.29 -11.02 6.22
CA ARG A 502 11.57 -10.32 7.30
C ARG A 502 11.74 -10.97 8.68
N ARG A 503 11.98 -12.28 8.76
CA ARG A 503 12.03 -13.02 10.04
C ARG A 503 13.44 -13.37 10.50
N GLY A 504 14.45 -13.12 9.67
CA GLY A 504 15.79 -13.58 9.93
C GLY A 504 16.64 -13.67 8.67
N ILE A 505 17.87 -14.11 8.86
CA ILE A 505 18.80 -14.39 7.77
C ILE A 505 18.93 -15.89 7.57
N VAL A 506 19.17 -16.28 6.33
CA VAL A 506 19.34 -17.67 5.92
C VAL A 506 20.74 -17.84 5.35
N PHE A 507 21.48 -18.84 5.83
CA PHE A 507 22.70 -19.34 5.20
C PHE A 507 22.44 -20.75 4.66
N GLY A 508 22.80 -21.00 3.40
CA GLY A 508 22.73 -22.34 2.84
C GLY A 508 23.92 -23.17 3.34
N CYS A 509 23.67 -24.43 3.66
CA CYS A 509 24.65 -25.36 4.19
C CYS A 509 24.54 -26.70 3.46
N ALA A 510 25.60 -27.51 3.53
CA ALA A 510 25.62 -28.86 2.96
C ALA A 510 24.52 -29.79 3.52
N ASP A 511 24.08 -29.52 4.74
CA ASP A 511 23.11 -30.30 5.51
C ASP A 511 21.72 -29.64 5.61
N GLY A 512 21.52 -28.44 5.06
CA GLY A 512 20.24 -27.73 5.10
C GLY A 512 20.41 -26.22 4.97
N ALA A 513 19.68 -25.47 5.79
CA ALA A 513 19.89 -24.04 6.00
C ALA A 513 20.05 -23.73 7.49
N LEU A 514 20.95 -22.79 7.80
CA LEU A 514 21.03 -22.16 9.10
C LEU A 514 20.22 -20.86 9.06
N VAL A 515 19.17 -20.78 9.88
CA VAL A 515 18.34 -19.57 10.01
C VAL A 515 18.68 -18.89 11.32
N VAL A 516 19.07 -17.62 11.25
CA VAL A 516 19.38 -16.81 12.43
C VAL A 516 18.31 -15.73 12.58
N THR A 517 17.71 -15.67 13.77
CA THR A 517 16.69 -14.69 14.13
C THR A 517 17.11 -13.89 15.35
N ALA A 518 16.48 -12.74 15.56
CA ALA A 518 16.76 -11.86 16.68
C ALA A 518 15.44 -11.39 17.29
N ASP A 519 15.32 -11.49 18.61
CA ASP A 519 14.17 -11.01 19.38
C ASP A 519 14.68 -10.29 20.62
N GLU A 520 14.28 -9.03 20.81
CA GLU A 520 14.76 -8.15 21.91
C GLU A 520 16.30 -8.16 22.11
N GLY A 521 17.07 -8.30 21.03
CA GLY A 521 18.53 -8.35 21.04
C GLY A 521 19.14 -9.72 21.35
N VAL A 522 18.31 -10.75 21.57
CA VAL A 522 18.74 -12.14 21.73
C VAL A 522 18.76 -12.83 20.36
N PHE A 523 19.93 -13.34 19.97
CA PHE A 523 20.09 -14.08 18.72
C PHE A 523 19.91 -15.57 18.93
N THR A 524 19.12 -16.19 18.06
CA THR A 524 18.92 -17.63 18.02
C THR A 524 19.26 -18.15 16.63
N ALA A 525 19.83 -19.36 16.57
CA ALA A 525 20.14 -20.04 15.32
C ALA A 525 19.43 -21.39 15.29
N GLU A 526 18.73 -21.67 14.21
CA GLU A 526 18.01 -22.92 13.98
C GLU A 526 18.50 -23.57 12.69
N LYS A 527 18.82 -24.87 12.78
CA LYS A 527 19.15 -25.69 11.61
C LYS A 527 17.86 -26.28 11.02
N ILE A 528 17.54 -25.89 9.79
CA ILE A 528 16.48 -26.52 8.99
C ILE A 528 17.14 -27.53 8.05
N ALA A 529 17.18 -28.79 8.46
CA ALA A 529 17.81 -29.87 7.71
C ALA A 529 17.05 -30.21 6.42
N TYR A 530 17.76 -30.66 5.39
CA TYR A 530 17.10 -31.23 4.21
C TYR A 530 16.26 -32.47 4.59
N PRO A 531 15.18 -32.77 3.85
CA PRO A 531 14.36 -33.97 4.11
C PRO A 531 15.13 -35.30 3.93
N GLY A 532 16.28 -35.26 3.28
CA GLY A 532 17.16 -36.40 3.05
C GLY A 532 18.53 -35.95 2.53
N ALA A 533 19.39 -36.90 2.15
CA ALA A 533 20.69 -36.58 1.57
C ALA A 533 20.54 -35.87 0.22
N VAL A 534 21.17 -34.71 0.08
CA VAL A 534 21.14 -33.90 -1.16
C VAL A 534 22.52 -33.92 -1.83
N PRO A 535 22.61 -34.35 -3.11
CA PRO A 535 23.85 -34.29 -3.89
C PRO A 535 24.39 -32.87 -3.97
N GLU A 536 25.71 -32.71 -4.06
CA GLU A 536 26.36 -31.39 -4.08
C GLU A 536 25.82 -30.47 -5.18
N ALA A 537 25.58 -31.01 -6.38
CA ALA A 537 25.04 -30.26 -7.52
C ALA A 537 23.57 -29.80 -7.35
N GLU A 538 22.82 -30.40 -6.41
CA GLU A 538 21.44 -30.04 -6.10
C GLU A 538 21.33 -29.12 -4.88
N ARG A 539 22.45 -28.80 -4.21
CA ARG A 539 22.46 -27.93 -3.03
C ARG A 539 22.29 -26.46 -3.45
N PRO A 540 21.41 -25.71 -2.76
CA PRO A 540 21.32 -24.25 -2.89
C PRO A 540 22.69 -23.57 -2.79
N THR A 541 23.06 -22.82 -3.83
CA THR A 541 24.27 -21.97 -3.86
C THR A 541 23.94 -20.48 -3.85
N ALA A 542 22.71 -20.13 -4.22
CA ALA A 542 22.16 -18.80 -4.18
C ALA A 542 20.66 -18.90 -3.88
N PHE A 543 20.14 -17.88 -3.22
CA PHE A 543 18.72 -17.74 -2.92
C PHE A 543 18.15 -16.55 -3.65
N THR A 544 16.93 -16.70 -4.13
CA THR A 544 16.13 -15.63 -4.71
C THR A 544 14.79 -15.57 -3.99
N HIS A 545 14.27 -14.37 -3.83
CA HIS A 545 12.99 -14.09 -3.21
C HIS A 545 12.63 -12.63 -3.41
N ARG A 546 11.34 -12.33 -3.33
CA ARG A 546 10.88 -10.96 -3.09
C ARG A 546 11.40 -10.47 -1.73
N PRO A 547 11.93 -9.24 -1.62
CA PRO A 547 12.29 -8.68 -0.33
C PRO A 547 11.16 -8.70 0.71
N GLY A 548 11.54 -9.01 1.95
CA GLY A 548 10.62 -9.24 3.06
C GLY A 548 9.78 -10.53 2.97
N SER A 549 9.99 -11.39 1.97
CA SER A 549 9.41 -12.74 1.91
C SER A 549 10.00 -13.64 2.99
N THR A 550 9.19 -14.54 3.55
CA THR A 550 9.62 -15.63 4.44
C THR A 550 9.89 -16.94 3.70
N THR A 551 9.63 -16.97 2.40
CA THR A 551 9.98 -18.10 1.53
C THR A 551 11.13 -17.70 0.61
N VAL A 552 12.20 -18.48 0.64
CA VAL A 552 13.34 -18.33 -0.28
C VAL A 552 13.40 -19.51 -1.24
N VAL A 553 13.88 -19.27 -2.45
CA VAL A 553 13.96 -20.30 -3.48
C VAL A 553 15.36 -20.41 -4.07
N ALA A 554 15.74 -21.63 -4.41
CA ALA A 554 17.04 -21.93 -5.00
C ALA A 554 16.89 -23.02 -6.05
N ARG A 555 17.72 -22.97 -7.10
CA ARG A 555 17.77 -24.04 -8.11
C ARG A 555 18.34 -25.31 -7.48
N ALA A 556 17.77 -26.46 -7.83
CA ALA A 556 18.19 -27.79 -7.38
C ALA A 556 18.88 -28.54 -8.54
N GLY A 557 19.96 -27.97 -9.08
CA GLY A 557 20.62 -28.46 -10.29
C GLY A 557 19.64 -28.55 -11.48
N ASP A 558 19.66 -29.68 -12.19
CA ASP A 558 18.75 -29.97 -13.30
C ASP A 558 17.43 -30.61 -12.87
N ARG A 559 17.24 -30.84 -11.56
CA ARG A 559 16.06 -31.52 -11.02
C ARG A 559 14.86 -30.59 -10.82
N GLY A 560 15.11 -29.33 -10.46
CA GLY A 560 14.03 -28.36 -10.25
C GLY A 560 14.39 -27.24 -9.29
N VAL A 561 13.50 -26.98 -8.33
CA VAL A 561 13.59 -25.81 -7.42
C VAL A 561 13.31 -26.22 -5.99
N TRP A 562 14.22 -25.84 -5.09
CA TRP A 562 14.02 -25.85 -3.65
C TRP A 562 13.23 -24.64 -3.20
N LEU A 563 12.24 -24.86 -2.35
CA LEU A 563 11.55 -23.84 -1.58
C LEU A 563 11.83 -24.09 -0.09
N LEU A 564 12.31 -23.06 0.59
CA LEU A 564 12.45 -23.04 2.03
C LEU A 564 11.45 -22.04 2.60
N ASP A 565 10.45 -22.54 3.34
CA ASP A 565 9.60 -21.70 4.18
C ASP A 565 10.22 -21.66 5.59
N ILE A 566 10.80 -20.51 5.94
CA ILE A 566 11.48 -20.31 7.23
C ILE A 566 10.50 -20.23 8.41
N ARG A 567 9.21 -19.94 8.16
CA ARG A 567 8.21 -19.84 9.21
C ARG A 567 7.73 -21.24 9.63
N SER A 568 7.54 -22.14 8.68
CA SER A 568 7.20 -23.54 8.98
C SER A 568 8.42 -24.42 9.23
N GLY A 569 9.63 -23.93 8.99
CA GLY A 569 10.85 -24.70 9.19
C GLY A 569 10.98 -25.86 8.20
N SER A 570 10.54 -25.68 6.94
CA SER A 570 10.40 -26.80 6.01
C SER A 570 10.95 -26.53 4.61
N TRP A 571 11.71 -27.50 4.11
CA TRP A 571 12.10 -27.59 2.71
C TRP A 571 11.06 -28.33 1.88
N ARG A 572 10.87 -27.89 0.64
CA ARG A 572 10.14 -28.61 -0.40
C ARG A 572 10.95 -28.58 -1.69
N LEU A 573 11.09 -29.73 -2.32
CA LEU A 573 11.59 -29.81 -3.69
C LEU A 573 10.42 -29.90 -4.66
N LEU A 574 10.39 -29.03 -5.64
CA LEU A 574 9.55 -29.22 -6.83
C LEU A 574 10.40 -29.86 -7.92
N ASP A 575 10.09 -31.10 -8.25
CA ASP A 575 10.73 -31.90 -9.30
C ASP A 575 10.09 -31.54 -10.64
N ILE A 576 10.53 -30.41 -11.19
CA ILE A 576 9.97 -29.78 -12.39
C ILE A 576 10.99 -29.74 -13.53
N GLY A 577 12.08 -30.50 -13.39
CA GLY A 577 13.15 -30.57 -14.36
C GLY A 577 14.04 -29.32 -14.39
N PRO A 578 14.87 -29.17 -15.43
CA PRO A 578 15.84 -28.09 -15.49
C PRO A 578 15.13 -26.75 -15.74
N VAL A 579 15.27 -25.85 -14.79
CA VAL A 579 14.88 -24.45 -14.92
C VAL A 579 16.11 -23.57 -15.10
N ILE A 580 16.00 -22.52 -15.89
CA ILE A 580 17.08 -21.54 -16.10
C ILE A 580 16.98 -20.35 -15.15
N ALA A 581 15.77 -20.03 -14.68
CA ALA A 581 15.52 -19.01 -13.67
C ALA A 581 14.32 -19.40 -12.79
N ALA A 582 14.35 -19.00 -11.52
CA ALA A 582 13.25 -19.18 -10.58
C ALA A 582 13.24 -18.03 -9.57
N ASN A 583 12.05 -17.57 -9.16
CA ASN A 583 11.89 -16.61 -8.06
C ASN A 583 10.46 -16.72 -7.48
N THR A 584 10.22 -16.23 -6.26
CA THR A 584 8.90 -16.26 -5.61
C THR A 584 8.55 -14.93 -4.98
N ALA A 585 7.27 -14.57 -5.09
CA ALA A 585 6.69 -13.44 -4.36
C ALA A 585 6.47 -13.76 -2.87
N GLY A 586 6.69 -15.02 -2.46
CA GLY A 586 6.62 -15.49 -1.09
C GLY A 586 5.39 -16.33 -0.78
N GLU A 587 5.10 -16.48 0.51
CA GLU A 587 3.99 -17.31 0.98
C GLU A 587 2.62 -16.84 0.43
N GLY A 588 1.77 -17.80 0.04
CA GLY A 588 0.45 -17.52 -0.52
C GLY A 588 0.49 -16.88 -1.91
N SER A 589 1.68 -16.75 -2.50
CA SER A 589 1.89 -16.24 -3.85
C SER A 589 2.51 -17.33 -4.75
N SER A 590 2.72 -17.01 -6.01
CA SER A 590 3.26 -17.93 -7.00
C SER A 590 4.79 -18.03 -6.95
N LEU A 591 5.30 -19.25 -7.09
CA LEU A 591 6.66 -19.51 -7.57
C LEU A 591 6.64 -19.35 -9.09
N LEU A 592 7.51 -18.52 -9.63
CA LEU A 592 7.73 -18.41 -11.06
C LEU A 592 8.99 -19.17 -11.45
N THR A 593 8.91 -19.94 -12.53
CA THR A 593 10.09 -20.56 -13.13
C THR A 593 10.08 -20.41 -14.64
N LEU A 594 11.26 -20.36 -15.22
CA LEU A 594 11.45 -20.30 -16.66
C LEU A 594 12.28 -21.50 -17.10
N THR A 595 11.82 -22.19 -18.13
CA THR A 595 12.48 -23.35 -18.73
C THR A 595 13.26 -22.96 -19.99
N ALA A 596 14.18 -23.82 -20.43
CA ALA A 596 15.07 -23.55 -21.57
C ALA A 596 14.36 -23.41 -22.92
N ASP A 597 13.12 -23.90 -23.03
CA ASP A 597 12.23 -23.72 -24.17
C ASP A 597 11.46 -22.38 -24.15
N GLY A 598 11.77 -21.49 -23.19
CA GLY A 598 11.22 -20.14 -23.14
C GLY A 598 9.81 -20.04 -22.55
N VAL A 599 9.32 -21.10 -21.91
CA VAL A 599 8.02 -21.12 -21.25
C VAL A 599 8.16 -20.64 -19.80
N LEU A 600 7.35 -19.64 -19.44
CA LEU A 600 7.21 -19.16 -18.07
C LEU A 600 6.10 -19.94 -17.38
N HIS A 601 6.41 -20.54 -16.25
CA HIS A 601 5.52 -21.34 -15.43
C HIS A 601 5.26 -20.64 -14.09
N SER A 602 4.07 -20.87 -13.55
CA SER A 602 3.66 -20.45 -12.22
C SER A 602 3.18 -21.66 -11.43
N TYR A 603 3.68 -21.79 -10.21
CA TYR A 603 3.31 -22.86 -9.28
C TYR A 603 2.79 -22.27 -7.98
N ASP A 604 1.82 -22.94 -7.38
CA ASP A 604 1.39 -22.63 -6.02
C ASP A 604 2.46 -23.11 -5.03
N VAL A 605 2.98 -22.18 -4.22
CA VAL A 605 4.10 -22.46 -3.29
C VAL A 605 3.70 -23.49 -2.22
N ALA A 606 2.43 -23.54 -1.82
CA ALA A 606 1.95 -24.39 -0.73
C ALA A 606 1.71 -25.84 -1.15
N THR A 607 1.25 -26.06 -2.36
CA THR A 607 0.89 -27.38 -2.91
C THR A 607 1.91 -27.91 -3.92
N GLY A 608 2.68 -27.03 -4.55
CA GLY A 608 3.58 -27.36 -5.65
C GLY A 608 2.89 -27.57 -7.00
N ALA A 609 1.57 -27.37 -7.07
CA ALA A 609 0.82 -27.56 -8.31
C ALA A 609 1.10 -26.43 -9.32
N GLU A 610 1.29 -26.78 -10.59
CA GLU A 610 1.34 -25.81 -11.68
C GLU A 610 -0.04 -25.12 -11.80
N THR A 611 -0.07 -23.80 -11.66
CA THR A 611 -1.30 -23.02 -11.78
C THR A 611 -1.48 -22.45 -13.18
N ARG A 612 -0.36 -22.09 -13.84
CA ARG A 612 -0.36 -21.45 -15.15
C ARG A 612 0.97 -21.65 -15.85
N ARG A 613 0.93 -21.62 -17.18
CA ARG A 613 2.12 -21.50 -18.03
C ARG A 613 1.82 -20.64 -19.25
N THR A 614 2.82 -19.93 -19.75
CA THR A 614 2.74 -19.15 -20.99
C THR A 614 4.08 -19.20 -21.72
N PRO A 615 4.11 -19.42 -23.04
CA PRO A 615 5.28 -19.12 -23.84
C PRO A 615 5.63 -17.64 -23.65
N LEU A 616 6.87 -17.33 -23.28
CA LEU A 616 7.31 -15.97 -23.04
C LEU A 616 8.45 -15.57 -23.98
N LEU A 617 9.48 -16.41 -24.06
CA LEU A 617 10.70 -16.18 -24.84
C LEU A 617 10.77 -17.14 -26.03
N SER A 618 11.54 -16.78 -27.04
CA SER A 618 11.78 -17.65 -28.19
C SER A 618 12.85 -18.70 -27.86
N ALA A 619 12.57 -19.97 -28.17
CA ALA A 619 13.51 -21.06 -27.96
C ALA A 619 14.53 -21.18 -29.11
N PRO A 620 15.78 -21.59 -28.84
CA PRO A 620 16.37 -21.80 -27.51
C PRO A 620 16.65 -20.44 -26.84
N VAL A 621 16.38 -20.32 -25.53
CA VAL A 621 16.66 -19.09 -24.79
C VAL A 621 18.17 -18.85 -24.74
N PRO A 622 18.69 -17.78 -25.38
CA PRO A 622 20.13 -17.53 -25.41
C PRO A 622 20.57 -16.84 -24.12
N GLY A 623 21.76 -17.20 -23.61
CA GLY A 623 22.40 -16.47 -22.51
C GLY A 623 21.75 -16.68 -21.13
N THR A 624 21.95 -15.70 -20.24
CA THR A 624 21.41 -15.71 -18.86
C THR A 624 20.06 -15.01 -18.81
N VAL A 625 19.10 -15.64 -18.12
CA VAL A 625 17.80 -15.04 -17.82
C VAL A 625 17.61 -14.98 -16.31
N VAL A 626 17.00 -13.89 -15.86
CA VAL A 626 16.73 -13.54 -14.47
C VAL A 626 15.23 -13.28 -14.34
N ILE A 627 14.67 -13.68 -13.20
CA ILE A 627 13.33 -13.28 -12.77
C ILE A 627 13.51 -12.40 -11.54
N GLU A 628 13.28 -11.10 -11.67
CA GLU A 628 13.08 -10.21 -10.53
C GLU A 628 11.60 -10.15 -10.20
N ILE A 629 11.25 -10.07 -8.91
CA ILE A 629 9.85 -10.12 -8.48
C ILE A 629 9.60 -9.18 -7.31
N ASP A 630 8.56 -8.36 -7.46
CA ASP A 630 8.03 -7.50 -6.41
C ASP A 630 6.71 -8.08 -5.87
N ALA A 631 5.94 -7.31 -5.09
CA ALA A 631 4.68 -7.77 -4.50
C ALA A 631 3.52 -7.94 -5.51
N ASN A 632 3.65 -7.40 -6.72
CA ASN A 632 2.59 -7.31 -7.72
C ASN A 632 3.03 -7.69 -9.15
N ARG A 633 4.32 -7.61 -9.46
CA ARG A 633 4.90 -7.77 -10.80
C ARG A 633 6.17 -8.62 -10.76
N ALA A 634 6.45 -9.26 -11.87
CA ALA A 634 7.74 -9.89 -12.15
C ALA A 634 8.35 -9.29 -13.40
N TYR A 635 9.68 -9.20 -13.44
CA TYR A 635 10.44 -8.67 -14.56
C TYR A 635 11.38 -9.75 -15.07
N ILE A 636 11.31 -10.03 -16.37
CA ILE A 636 12.11 -11.06 -17.03
C ILE A 636 12.86 -10.42 -18.20
N ASN A 637 14.18 -10.56 -18.24
CA ASN A 637 14.98 -10.10 -19.38
C ASN A 637 14.85 -11.05 -20.59
N ASP A 638 14.76 -10.46 -21.77
CA ASP A 638 14.79 -11.12 -23.07
C ASP A 638 16.01 -10.60 -23.86
N PRO A 639 17.14 -11.31 -23.82
CA PRO A 639 18.36 -10.94 -24.54
C PRO A 639 18.14 -10.85 -26.06
N GLN A 640 17.29 -11.72 -26.62
CA GLN A 640 17.10 -11.86 -28.06
C GLN A 640 16.20 -10.75 -28.61
N ALA A 641 15.15 -10.39 -27.88
CA ALA A 641 14.28 -9.26 -28.20
C ALA A 641 14.85 -7.91 -27.73
N ARG A 642 15.99 -7.91 -27.02
CA ARG A 642 16.60 -6.71 -26.42
C ARG A 642 15.59 -5.96 -25.56
N ALA A 643 14.95 -6.65 -24.63
CA ALA A 643 13.86 -6.09 -23.83
C ALA A 643 13.77 -6.69 -22.44
N VAL A 644 13.02 -6.05 -21.55
CA VAL A 644 12.56 -6.62 -20.28
C VAL A 644 11.03 -6.69 -20.31
N HIS A 645 10.47 -7.84 -19.96
CA HIS A 645 9.02 -8.04 -19.89
C HIS A 645 8.52 -7.91 -18.46
N GLU A 646 7.55 -7.02 -18.25
CA GLU A 646 6.79 -6.95 -17.00
C GLU A 646 5.60 -7.91 -17.08
N ILE A 647 5.52 -8.81 -16.11
CA ILE A 647 4.52 -9.87 -16.02
C ILE A 647 3.64 -9.64 -14.80
N ASP A 648 2.33 -9.59 -15.03
CA ASP A 648 1.34 -9.66 -13.99
C ASP A 648 1.12 -11.13 -13.63
N TYR A 649 1.89 -11.65 -12.67
CA TYR A 649 1.77 -13.04 -12.25
C TYR A 649 0.48 -13.33 -11.48
N ARG A 650 -0.21 -12.29 -11.00
CA ARG A 650 -1.52 -12.39 -10.33
C ARG A 650 -2.67 -12.45 -11.33
N ASP A 651 -2.42 -12.01 -12.56
CA ASP A 651 -3.35 -12.07 -13.68
C ASP A 651 -2.82 -13.00 -14.77
N ASN A 652 -2.85 -14.31 -14.49
CA ASN A 652 -2.65 -15.36 -15.50
C ASN A 652 -1.30 -15.32 -16.23
N LEU A 653 -0.23 -14.82 -15.59
CA LEU A 653 1.07 -14.57 -16.24
C LEU A 653 0.98 -13.63 -17.44
N ARG A 654 0.01 -12.71 -17.45
CA ARG A 654 -0.18 -11.76 -18.55
C ARG A 654 1.02 -10.82 -18.63
N ARG A 655 1.55 -10.65 -19.84
CA ARG A 655 2.51 -9.59 -20.13
C ARG A 655 1.82 -8.23 -20.00
N ALA A 656 2.18 -7.48 -18.97
CA ALA A 656 1.61 -6.16 -18.69
C ALA A 656 2.25 -5.10 -19.58
N ARG A 657 3.58 -5.08 -19.62
CA ARG A 657 4.39 -4.13 -20.39
C ARG A 657 5.66 -4.79 -20.94
N THR A 658 6.34 -4.09 -21.84
CA THR A 658 7.66 -4.48 -22.33
C THR A 658 8.51 -3.23 -22.45
N PHE A 659 9.68 -3.26 -21.82
CA PHE A 659 10.67 -2.20 -21.85
C PHE A 659 11.71 -2.52 -22.93
N PRO A 660 11.67 -1.88 -24.10
CA PRO A 660 12.69 -2.08 -25.13
C PRO A 660 14.03 -1.47 -24.68
N LEU A 661 15.13 -2.13 -25.02
CA LEU A 661 16.49 -1.72 -24.69
C LEU A 661 17.36 -1.66 -25.94
N ASP A 662 18.35 -0.79 -25.89
CA ASP A 662 19.43 -0.69 -26.87
C ASP A 662 20.59 -1.66 -26.57
N ILE A 663 20.39 -2.63 -25.68
CA ILE A 663 21.37 -3.66 -25.29
C ILE A 663 20.70 -5.03 -25.25
N ALA A 664 21.48 -6.12 -25.24
CA ALA A 664 20.96 -7.48 -25.04
C ALA A 664 21.02 -7.81 -23.54
N PRO A 665 19.94 -7.60 -22.77
CA PRO A 665 20.01 -7.67 -21.31
C PRO A 665 20.32 -9.10 -20.85
N ALA A 666 21.41 -9.30 -20.12
CA ALA A 666 21.88 -10.59 -19.64
C ALA A 666 21.79 -10.72 -18.11
N TYR A 667 22.04 -9.62 -17.39
CA TYR A 667 21.96 -9.56 -15.94
C TYR A 667 21.05 -8.41 -15.52
N MET A 668 20.30 -8.60 -14.45
CA MET A 668 19.30 -7.65 -13.98
C MET A 668 19.13 -7.79 -12.47
N VAL A 669 19.02 -6.66 -11.79
CA VAL A 669 18.66 -6.54 -10.37
C VAL A 669 17.74 -5.34 -10.19
N GLU A 670 16.94 -5.35 -9.14
CA GLU A 670 16.09 -4.22 -8.77
C GLU A 670 16.70 -3.43 -7.61
N THR A 671 16.56 -2.11 -7.68
CA THR A 671 16.96 -1.12 -6.67
C THR A 671 15.79 -0.17 -6.39
N GLY A 672 15.86 0.62 -5.32
CA GLY A 672 14.78 1.52 -4.90
C GLY A 672 13.70 0.84 -4.09
N ARG A 673 14.09 -0.21 -3.35
CA ARG A 673 13.18 -1.01 -2.52
C ARG A 673 13.09 -0.45 -1.11
#